data_AF-A0A960HJ62-F1
#
_entry.id   AF-A0A960HJ62-F1
#
_cell.length_a   1.000
_cell.length_b   1.000
_cell.length_c   1.000
_cell.angle_alpha   90.00
_cell.angle_beta   90.00
_cell.angle_gamma   90.00
#
_symmetry.space_group_name_H-M   'P 1'
#
loop_
_entity.id
_entity.type
_entity.pdbx_description
1 polymer ?
#
loop_
_entity_poly.entity_id
_entity_poly.type
_entity_poly.pdbx_seq_one_letter_code
_entity_poly.pdbx_strand_id
1 'polypeptide(L)'
;MKRTLGSLAALAALALGLAVGAPDGAGAASGSITPWQSSAAIGASFSATANGCPTTETETDTGFTYQEAQLVLITQTPAGERLAALGLQIDQTARRRFTVPAWVDPDDPAVLAGSCVRTTYEVGTGGDAQEVLFDFPDVAFDIVAGSAAFSGPTLTLDRTTAQGGQVLRATISGCEGFDVAEAFVDGGPDLSGRDLGPFLTYGLDEVGPGGTATFELPLTDVPRGGATPEGDHVVVGLCGRAGATESSFSYASTAPVPITVSGTNPVEAMEAEVIQGGILVSGSGCTGGRTVEVRADVYRFEGEPLPVQGLQTRGDDAGAALAQRDLPALATLADDAATADEPDPLMATVAPDAAGDWSVIIPISGEFEGEVTADCGDPFADGFRYESAYVSSYSGGADVYVDRVSPTSSPTGGEVVAHLLGICDGDAAVDIVDPDTGDVLDSSDPAGGLEEGAYPSVAVTAPTEPGSYELGATCDGELGGTVRYDVFAPAAIAKGTGPAEPLTGWPETGERERFDGRLGPIELGGDEPISSATKRALSPSELYTSVPRPDGDFAITEITFDLVYGDGTPVDPADAQIGYFVIMDRSHPNPACPGGTFGLPGRLVAASGNEKTVLQSPGPYGIVVHEADLWTGTYSIASRAGVDEPVYVSYSFETRRDLENVRPITTYFGSATGCSWFDYTLGGNGGTDVQSHYLTIAHDGRLIGAGASLAVGAERADWTNDRGERICSAEVTYGDEPVVPDDGWVPPRTYPDDRAIESISTCPLGELVTKGERLRFDAVYDDGRPRSAVTGVYVAYVWEGGGPAAAQPGGATPEPGTPNYTG
;
A
#
# COMPACT_ATOMS: atom_id res chain seq x y z
N MET A 1 4.97 -1.87 -2.72
CA MET A 1 6.43 -1.76 -2.42
C MET A 1 6.75 -1.88 -0.93
N LYS A 2 6.75 -0.85 -0.06
CA LYS A 2 6.79 -1.14 1.41
C LYS A 2 5.60 -2.00 1.83
N ARG A 3 4.43 -1.77 1.23
CA ARG A 3 3.25 -2.64 1.40
C ARG A 3 3.39 -4.06 0.83
N THR A 4 4.57 -4.41 0.30
CA THR A 4 4.95 -5.79 -0.09
C THR A 4 6.19 -6.28 0.67
N LEU A 5 7.13 -5.40 1.02
CA LEU A 5 8.20 -5.69 1.97
C LEU A 5 7.66 -6.05 3.36
N GLY A 6 6.56 -5.44 3.82
CA GLY A 6 5.90 -5.85 5.07
C GLY A 6 5.43 -7.31 5.08
N SER A 7 5.07 -7.89 3.93
CA SER A 7 4.68 -9.32 3.82
C SER A 7 5.85 -10.26 3.55
N LEU A 8 7.00 -9.74 3.10
CA LEU A 8 8.27 -10.49 2.98
C LEU A 8 9.02 -10.49 4.33
N ALA A 9 9.04 -9.36 5.04
CA ALA A 9 9.54 -9.24 6.41
C ALA A 9 8.66 -9.99 7.42
N ALA A 10 7.34 -10.08 7.22
CA ALA A 10 6.48 -10.94 8.04
C ALA A 10 6.84 -12.44 7.97
N LEU A 11 7.59 -12.88 6.95
CA LEU A 11 8.19 -14.21 6.90
C LEU A 11 9.54 -14.29 7.65
N ALA A 12 10.22 -13.17 7.88
CA ALA A 12 11.63 -13.11 8.28
C ALA A 12 11.90 -13.08 9.80
N ALA A 13 10.89 -12.97 10.67
CA ALA A 13 11.11 -12.81 12.10
C ALA A 13 10.17 -13.65 12.98
N LEU A 14 10.71 -14.70 13.62
CA LEU A 14 10.15 -15.37 14.81
C LEU A 14 11.20 -15.31 15.95
N ALA A 15 10.93 -15.74 17.19
CA ALA A 15 11.85 -15.43 18.31
C ALA A 15 12.00 -16.45 19.46
N LEU A 16 13.12 -16.33 20.20
CA LEU A 16 13.43 -17.15 21.38
C LEU A 16 12.39 -16.97 22.51
N GLY A 17 11.58 -18.00 22.74
CA GLY A 17 10.74 -18.11 23.93
C GLY A 17 11.51 -18.55 25.18
N LEU A 18 11.90 -17.59 26.04
CA LEU A 18 12.18 -17.90 27.45
C LEU A 18 10.85 -18.05 28.20
N ALA A 19 10.56 -19.27 28.66
CA ALA A 19 9.28 -19.59 29.31
C ALA A 19 9.04 -18.81 30.62
N VAL A 20 8.33 -17.69 30.51
CA VAL A 20 7.68 -17.00 31.62
C VAL A 20 6.26 -17.53 31.74
N GLY A 21 5.83 -17.93 32.95
CA GLY A 21 4.53 -18.56 33.15
C GLY A 21 3.37 -17.60 32.83
N ALA A 22 2.53 -17.98 31.86
CA ALA A 22 1.34 -17.23 31.48
C ALA A 22 0.36 -17.06 32.66
N PRO A 23 -0.35 -15.92 32.77
CA PRO A 23 -1.36 -15.73 33.79
C PRO A 23 -2.62 -16.58 33.50
N ASP A 24 -2.94 -17.50 34.41
CA ASP A 24 -4.18 -18.29 34.39
C ASP A 24 -5.43 -17.38 34.43
N GLY A 25 -6.07 -17.10 33.28
CA GLY A 25 -7.29 -16.29 33.28
C GLY A 25 -7.98 -16.03 31.94
N ALA A 26 -7.24 -15.79 30.86
CA ALA A 26 -7.85 -15.54 29.55
C ALA A 26 -8.37 -16.85 28.93
N GLY A 27 -9.60 -16.83 28.43
CA GLY A 27 -10.14 -17.95 27.64
C GLY A 27 -9.46 -17.98 26.28
N ALA A 28 -8.51 -18.90 26.09
CA ALA A 28 -7.74 -19.00 24.85
C ALA A 28 -8.67 -19.03 23.62
N ALA A 29 -8.49 -18.05 22.73
CA ALA A 29 -9.17 -18.03 21.45
C ALA A 29 -8.74 -19.25 20.65
N SER A 30 -9.68 -20.13 20.31
CA SER A 30 -9.39 -21.33 19.52
C SER A 30 -9.65 -21.04 18.04
N GLY A 31 -8.58 -20.84 17.26
CA GLY A 31 -8.67 -20.76 15.81
C GLY A 31 -8.90 -22.12 15.15
N SER A 32 -9.13 -22.12 13.83
CA SER A 32 -9.23 -23.35 13.02
C SER A 32 -8.87 -23.10 11.55
N ILE A 33 -8.22 -24.07 10.91
CA ILE A 33 -7.93 -24.04 9.48
C ILE A 33 -9.08 -24.70 8.70
N THR A 34 -9.59 -24.03 7.66
CA THR A 34 -10.58 -24.58 6.73
C THR A 34 -9.99 -24.62 5.32
N PRO A 35 -9.52 -25.77 4.83
CA PRO A 35 -9.09 -25.90 3.44
C PRO A 35 -10.28 -25.84 2.49
N TRP A 36 -10.12 -25.14 1.37
CA TRP A 36 -11.18 -25.00 0.33
C TRP A 36 -11.35 -26.28 -0.49
N GLN A 37 -10.35 -27.16 -0.46
CA GLN A 37 -10.31 -28.49 -1.07
C GLN A 37 -9.62 -29.42 -0.08
N SER A 38 -10.11 -30.63 0.17
CA SER A 38 -9.45 -31.57 1.10
C SER A 38 -8.21 -32.26 0.50
N SER A 39 -7.92 -32.00 -0.78
CA SER A 39 -6.85 -32.66 -1.52
C SER A 39 -6.30 -31.79 -2.64
N ALA A 40 -5.00 -31.88 -2.93
CA ALA A 40 -4.40 -31.27 -4.11
C ALA A 40 -3.43 -32.24 -4.80
N ALA A 41 -3.31 -32.10 -6.12
CA ALA A 41 -2.34 -32.87 -6.88
C ALA A 41 -0.93 -32.27 -6.76
N ILE A 42 0.10 -33.10 -6.87
CA ILE A 42 1.49 -32.63 -6.98
C ILE A 42 1.63 -31.66 -8.16
N GLY A 43 2.23 -30.48 -7.90
CA GLY A 43 2.36 -29.37 -8.84
C GLY A 43 1.12 -28.48 -8.97
N ALA A 44 0.03 -28.75 -8.24
CA ALA A 44 -1.15 -27.89 -8.21
C ALA A 44 -1.14 -26.95 -6.99
N SER A 45 -1.83 -25.81 -7.15
CA SER A 45 -2.09 -24.88 -6.04
C SER A 45 -3.50 -25.03 -5.48
N PHE A 46 -3.65 -24.79 -4.18
CA PHE A 46 -4.93 -24.77 -3.47
C PHE A 46 -4.98 -23.60 -2.46
N SER A 47 -6.07 -23.48 -1.71
CA SER A 47 -6.20 -22.46 -0.65
C SER A 47 -6.81 -23.02 0.63
N ALA A 48 -6.45 -22.40 1.75
CA ALA A 48 -7.09 -22.59 3.05
C ALA A 48 -7.33 -21.24 3.74
N THR A 49 -8.27 -21.21 4.71
CA THR A 49 -8.59 -20.02 5.50
C THR A 49 -8.39 -20.32 6.99
N ALA A 50 -7.64 -19.47 7.69
CA ALA A 50 -7.41 -19.55 9.13
C ALA A 50 -8.42 -18.70 9.91
N ASN A 51 -9.46 -19.35 10.42
CA ASN A 51 -10.50 -18.69 11.20
C ASN A 51 -10.00 -18.41 12.62
N GLY A 52 -10.33 -17.24 13.18
CA GLY A 52 -10.00 -16.87 14.56
C GLY A 52 -8.67 -16.10 14.71
N CYS A 53 -7.92 -15.90 13.63
CA CYS A 53 -6.75 -15.02 13.59
C CYS A 53 -6.97 -13.93 12.54
N PRO A 54 -7.56 -12.78 12.90
CA PRO A 54 -7.73 -11.69 11.95
C PRO A 54 -6.37 -11.11 11.57
N THR A 55 -6.18 -10.80 10.28
CA THR A 55 -5.08 -9.97 9.82
C THR A 55 -5.31 -8.56 10.36
N THR A 56 -4.45 -8.06 11.25
CA THR A 56 -4.57 -6.70 11.79
C THR A 56 -3.23 -6.00 11.78
N GLU A 57 -3.20 -4.79 11.24
CA GLU A 57 -2.09 -3.86 11.36
C GLU A 57 -2.49 -2.77 12.36
N THR A 58 -1.59 -2.40 13.27
CA THR A 58 -1.83 -1.39 14.30
C THR A 58 -0.54 -0.61 14.52
N GLU A 59 -0.53 0.64 14.10
CA GLU A 59 0.56 1.58 14.35
C GLU A 59 0.68 1.89 15.84
N THR A 60 1.89 2.17 16.28
CA THR A 60 2.29 2.43 17.67
C THR A 60 3.26 3.61 17.70
N ASP A 61 3.40 4.29 18.84
CA ASP A 61 4.27 5.47 19.02
C ASP A 61 5.72 5.30 18.52
N THR A 62 6.19 4.05 18.37
CA THR A 62 7.56 3.70 17.96
C THR A 62 7.61 2.66 16.84
N GLY A 63 6.56 2.48 16.02
CA GLY A 63 6.55 1.51 14.91
C GLY A 63 5.19 0.86 14.67
N PHE A 64 5.13 -0.41 14.26
CA PHE A 64 3.86 -1.06 13.94
C PHE A 64 3.79 -2.50 14.46
N THR A 65 2.58 -2.91 14.85
CA THR A 65 2.24 -4.28 15.22
C THR A 65 1.35 -4.90 14.15
N TYR A 66 1.82 -5.98 13.54
CA TYR A 66 1.12 -6.76 12.53
C TYR A 66 0.78 -8.14 13.07
N GLN A 67 -0.49 -8.54 12.97
CA GLN A 67 -0.96 -9.85 13.40
C GLN A 67 -1.49 -10.61 12.18
N GLU A 68 -1.08 -11.86 12.00
CA GLU A 68 -1.54 -12.69 10.89
C GLU A 68 -1.50 -14.20 11.18
N ALA A 69 -2.14 -14.99 10.32
CA ALA A 69 -2.15 -16.45 10.41
C ALA A 69 -1.05 -17.07 9.53
N GLN A 70 0.09 -17.44 10.09
CA GLN A 70 1.14 -18.12 9.35
C GLN A 70 0.75 -19.60 9.19
N LEU A 71 0.57 -20.05 7.95
CA LEU A 71 0.12 -21.43 7.66
C LEU A 71 1.14 -22.18 6.81
N VAL A 72 1.32 -23.46 7.12
CA VAL A 72 2.25 -24.37 6.46
C VAL A 72 1.55 -25.67 6.05
N LEU A 73 1.97 -26.23 4.93
CA LEU A 73 1.67 -27.61 4.55
C LEU A 73 2.86 -28.48 4.98
N ILE A 74 2.60 -29.51 5.79
CA ILE A 74 3.60 -30.41 6.35
C ILE A 74 3.37 -31.83 5.82
N THR A 75 4.44 -32.56 5.54
CA THR A 75 4.42 -33.97 5.11
C THR A 75 5.17 -34.87 6.10
N GLN A 76 4.61 -36.04 6.42
CA GLN A 76 5.17 -36.98 7.39
C GLN A 76 6.02 -38.04 6.69
N THR A 77 7.27 -37.66 6.36
CA THR A 77 8.21 -38.56 5.71
C THR A 77 8.78 -39.62 6.68
N PRO A 78 9.40 -40.71 6.19
CA PRO A 78 10.14 -41.65 7.03
C PRO A 78 11.30 -41.04 7.85
N ALA A 79 11.72 -39.81 7.53
CA ALA A 79 12.73 -39.05 8.25
C ALA A 79 12.16 -38.08 9.31
N GLY A 80 10.83 -37.98 9.43
CA GLY A 80 10.14 -37.00 10.26
C GLY A 80 9.24 -36.07 9.44
N GLU A 81 8.62 -35.12 10.14
CA GLU A 81 7.81 -34.06 9.52
C GLU A 81 8.69 -33.12 8.68
N ARG A 82 8.16 -32.66 7.54
CA ARG A 82 8.84 -31.73 6.62
C ARG A 82 7.90 -30.67 6.07
N LEU A 83 8.34 -29.42 6.09
CA LEU A 83 7.72 -28.30 5.41
C LEU A 83 7.65 -28.61 3.91
N ALA A 84 6.43 -28.77 3.41
CA ALA A 84 6.14 -28.99 2.00
C ALA A 84 5.78 -27.69 1.27
N ALA A 85 5.05 -26.76 1.91
CA ALA A 85 4.74 -25.45 1.31
C ALA A 85 4.42 -24.38 2.36
N LEU A 86 4.83 -23.15 2.10
CA LEU A 86 4.38 -21.95 2.84
C LEU A 86 3.04 -21.46 2.27
N GLY A 87 2.16 -20.99 3.16
CA GLY A 87 0.85 -20.45 2.84
C GLY A 87 0.90 -18.94 2.61
N LEU A 88 0.70 -18.51 1.37
CA LEU A 88 0.86 -17.11 0.93
C LEU A 88 -0.44 -16.33 1.02
N GLN A 89 -0.41 -15.08 1.49
CA GLN A 89 -1.61 -14.23 1.49
C GLN A 89 -2.17 -14.05 0.08
N ILE A 90 -3.51 -14.12 -0.07
CA ILE A 90 -4.20 -13.84 -1.34
C ILE A 90 -5.03 -12.55 -1.25
N ASP A 91 -5.54 -12.26 -0.06
CA ASP A 91 -6.44 -11.16 0.25
C ASP A 91 -6.24 -10.74 1.72
N GLN A 92 -6.86 -9.65 2.17
CA GLN A 92 -6.72 -9.18 3.56
C GLN A 92 -7.34 -10.14 4.59
N THR A 93 -8.13 -11.12 4.15
CA THR A 93 -8.63 -12.18 5.02
C THR A 93 -7.47 -13.12 5.39
N ALA A 94 -7.66 -13.97 6.40
CA ALA A 94 -6.69 -14.99 6.79
C ALA A 94 -6.62 -16.18 5.80
N ARG A 95 -6.74 -15.91 4.49
CA ARG A 95 -6.73 -16.90 3.42
C ARG A 95 -5.36 -17.01 2.79
N ARG A 96 -4.84 -18.24 2.77
CA ARG A 96 -3.53 -18.58 2.24
C ARG A 96 -3.62 -19.46 0.98
N ARG A 97 -2.72 -19.25 0.03
CA ARG A 97 -2.48 -20.11 -1.16
C ARG A 97 -1.23 -20.96 -0.92
N PHE A 98 -1.30 -22.21 -1.30
CA PHE A 98 -0.19 -23.16 -1.27
C PHE A 98 0.04 -23.72 -2.66
N THR A 99 1.26 -24.17 -2.96
CA THR A 99 1.60 -24.95 -4.15
C THR A 99 2.29 -26.23 -3.70
N VAL A 100 1.76 -27.40 -4.05
CA VAL A 100 2.37 -28.68 -3.65
C VAL A 100 3.62 -28.93 -4.52
N PRO A 101 4.84 -28.97 -3.96
CA PRO A 101 6.05 -29.12 -4.78
C PRO A 101 6.25 -30.57 -5.23
N ALA A 102 7.05 -30.75 -6.29
CA ALA A 102 7.20 -32.05 -6.95
C ALA A 102 8.04 -33.10 -6.20
N TRP A 103 8.74 -32.70 -5.13
CA TRP A 103 9.55 -33.61 -4.31
C TRP A 103 8.73 -34.38 -3.26
N VAL A 104 7.48 -33.99 -3.02
CA VAL A 104 6.59 -34.65 -2.04
C VAL A 104 6.09 -35.99 -2.58
N ASP A 105 6.20 -37.04 -1.76
CA ASP A 105 5.60 -38.34 -2.03
C ASP A 105 4.08 -38.29 -1.74
N PRO A 106 3.19 -38.64 -2.68
CA PRO A 106 1.76 -38.61 -2.45
C PRO A 106 1.27 -39.76 -1.53
N ASP A 107 2.12 -40.74 -1.21
CA ASP A 107 1.82 -41.78 -0.22
C ASP A 107 2.19 -41.34 1.23
N ASP A 108 2.94 -40.24 1.42
CA ASP A 108 3.25 -39.68 2.74
C ASP A 108 2.05 -38.86 3.30
N PRO A 109 1.64 -39.06 4.57
CA PRO A 109 0.55 -38.28 5.16
C PRO A 109 0.88 -36.78 5.22
N ALA A 110 -0.09 -35.92 4.89
CA ALA A 110 0.08 -34.48 4.98
C ALA A 110 -0.96 -33.81 5.90
N VAL A 111 -0.56 -32.70 6.51
CA VAL A 111 -1.40 -31.83 7.34
C VAL A 111 -1.17 -30.37 6.98
N LEU A 112 -2.23 -29.58 7.08
CA LEU A 112 -2.13 -28.14 7.21
C LEU A 112 -2.00 -27.81 8.70
N ALA A 113 -0.97 -27.05 9.03
CA ALA A 113 -0.68 -26.55 10.38
C ALA A 113 -0.34 -25.06 10.31
N GLY A 114 -0.01 -24.47 11.46
CA GLY A 114 0.42 -23.08 11.55
C GLY A 114 -0.05 -22.44 12.84
N SER A 115 0.22 -21.15 12.98
CA SER A 115 -0.05 -20.39 14.20
C SER A 115 -0.59 -18.99 13.88
N CYS A 116 -1.34 -18.43 14.83
CA CYS A 116 -1.69 -17.02 14.83
C CYS A 116 -0.57 -16.25 15.52
N VAL A 117 0.03 -15.30 14.83
CA VAL A 117 1.26 -14.67 15.27
C VAL A 117 1.14 -13.15 15.17
N ARG A 118 1.80 -12.46 16.09
CA ARG A 118 1.89 -11.00 16.16
C ARG A 118 3.35 -10.59 16.08
N THR A 119 3.74 -9.91 15.01
CA THR A 119 5.03 -9.23 14.87
C THR A 119 4.89 -7.78 15.30
N THR A 120 5.81 -7.27 16.11
CA THR A 120 5.92 -5.84 16.47
C THR A 120 7.28 -5.33 15.98
N TYR A 121 7.25 -4.42 15.02
CA TYR A 121 8.41 -3.69 14.52
C TYR A 121 8.63 -2.42 15.35
N GLU A 122 9.84 -2.23 15.88
CA GLU A 122 10.25 -1.00 16.58
C GLU A 122 11.20 -0.17 15.69
N VAL A 123 10.70 0.96 15.21
CA VAL A 123 11.44 1.98 14.46
C VAL A 123 12.58 2.51 15.33
N GLY A 124 13.82 2.31 14.86
CA GLY A 124 15.04 2.76 15.53
C GLY A 124 15.76 1.70 16.38
N THR A 125 15.16 0.53 16.62
CA THR A 125 15.91 -0.65 17.11
C THR A 125 16.20 -1.65 15.97
N GLY A 126 15.43 -1.60 14.88
CA GLY A 126 15.57 -2.50 13.73
C GLY A 126 15.18 -3.95 14.03
N GLY A 127 14.65 -4.22 15.23
CA GLY A 127 14.30 -5.55 15.69
C GLY A 127 12.80 -5.80 15.60
N ASP A 128 12.43 -6.87 14.89
CA ASP A 128 11.10 -7.45 14.97
C ASP A 128 10.97 -8.33 16.22
N ALA A 129 9.97 -8.04 17.05
CA ALA A 129 9.58 -8.87 18.19
C ALA A 129 8.31 -9.66 17.84
N GLN A 130 8.39 -11.00 17.82
CA GLN A 130 7.25 -11.86 17.50
C GLN A 130 6.67 -12.59 18.71
N GLU A 131 5.33 -12.66 18.76
CA GLU A 131 4.52 -13.34 19.76
C GLU A 131 3.57 -14.33 19.09
N VAL A 132 3.77 -15.64 19.31
CA VAL A 132 2.79 -16.67 18.94
C VAL A 132 1.60 -16.60 19.91
N LEU A 133 0.44 -16.20 19.39
CA LEU A 133 -0.78 -16.00 20.18
C LEU A 133 -1.48 -17.34 20.48
N PHE A 134 -1.52 -18.23 19.49
CA PHE A 134 -1.98 -19.61 19.60
C PHE A 134 -1.66 -20.41 18.34
N ASP A 135 -1.54 -21.73 18.48
CA ASP A 135 -1.41 -22.66 17.35
C ASP A 135 -2.78 -23.11 16.83
N PHE A 136 -2.90 -23.29 15.51
CA PHE A 136 -4.08 -23.91 14.93
C PHE A 136 -4.03 -25.45 15.09
N PRO A 137 -5.17 -26.12 15.34
CA PRO A 137 -5.23 -27.57 15.28
C PRO A 137 -4.93 -28.08 13.86
N ASP A 138 -4.03 -29.06 13.74
CA ASP A 138 -3.68 -29.74 12.49
C ASP A 138 -4.92 -30.23 11.71
N VAL A 139 -4.95 -30.00 10.41
CA VAL A 139 -5.99 -30.48 9.50
C VAL A 139 -5.39 -31.39 8.45
N ALA A 140 -5.78 -32.67 8.48
CA ALA A 140 -5.35 -33.65 7.48
C ALA A 140 -5.71 -33.22 6.05
N PHE A 141 -4.77 -33.43 5.13
CA PHE A 141 -4.85 -33.00 3.75
C PHE A 141 -4.32 -34.09 2.81
N ASP A 142 -5.10 -34.48 1.79
CA ASP A 142 -4.72 -35.57 0.89
C ASP A 142 -3.88 -35.05 -0.29
N ILE A 143 -2.60 -35.40 -0.36
CA ILE A 143 -1.78 -35.12 -1.55
C ILE A 143 -1.96 -36.27 -2.53
N VAL A 144 -2.34 -35.96 -3.78
CA VAL A 144 -2.57 -36.99 -4.81
C VAL A 144 -1.54 -36.93 -5.93
N ALA A 145 -1.23 -38.09 -6.51
CA ALA A 145 -0.33 -38.20 -7.64
C ALA A 145 -0.81 -37.32 -8.82
N GLY A 146 -0.09 -36.24 -9.09
CA GLY A 146 -0.32 -35.37 -10.23
C GLY A 146 0.39 -35.85 -11.50
N SER A 147 -0.09 -35.43 -12.67
CA SER A 147 0.72 -35.46 -13.89
C SER A 147 1.68 -34.27 -13.89
N ALA A 148 2.62 -34.25 -12.93
CA ALA A 148 3.54 -33.13 -12.74
C ALA A 148 4.37 -32.90 -14.01
N ALA A 149 4.09 -31.79 -14.70
CA ALA A 149 4.85 -31.33 -15.86
C ALA A 149 6.13 -30.57 -15.45
N PHE A 150 6.32 -30.38 -14.15
CA PHE A 150 7.34 -29.55 -13.53
C PHE A 150 8.11 -30.40 -12.53
N SER A 151 9.45 -30.36 -12.57
CA SER A 151 10.34 -31.14 -11.70
C SER A 151 10.39 -30.66 -10.25
N GLY A 152 9.80 -29.49 -9.97
CA GLY A 152 9.89 -28.82 -8.68
C GLY A 152 11.29 -28.24 -8.43
N PRO A 153 11.39 -27.27 -7.52
CA PRO A 153 12.68 -26.71 -7.18
C PRO A 153 13.43 -27.63 -6.22
N THR A 154 14.75 -27.64 -6.35
CA THR A 154 15.67 -28.41 -5.52
C THR A 154 16.79 -27.51 -5.02
N LEU A 155 17.06 -27.59 -3.72
CA LEU A 155 18.14 -26.87 -3.04
C LEU A 155 19.37 -27.77 -2.93
N THR A 156 20.53 -27.22 -3.25
CA THR A 156 21.84 -27.84 -3.01
C THR A 156 22.72 -26.87 -2.26
N LEU A 157 23.47 -27.37 -1.28
CA LEU A 157 24.45 -26.59 -0.50
C LEU A 157 25.85 -27.12 -0.80
N ASP A 158 26.84 -26.23 -0.80
CA ASP A 158 28.26 -26.60 -0.91
C ASP A 158 28.75 -27.41 0.30
N ARG A 159 28.21 -27.11 1.49
CA ARG A 159 28.45 -27.83 2.75
C ARG A 159 27.22 -27.77 3.66
N THR A 160 27.12 -28.73 4.57
CA THR A 160 26.05 -28.78 5.61
C THR A 160 26.61 -28.52 7.03
N THR A 161 27.84 -28.03 7.14
CA THR A 161 28.49 -27.71 8.42
C THR A 161 29.38 -26.48 8.26
N ALA A 162 29.23 -25.49 9.14
CA ALA A 162 29.97 -24.24 9.12
C ALA A 162 30.11 -23.66 10.55
N GLN A 163 30.82 -22.53 10.70
CA GLN A 163 30.85 -21.75 11.94
C GLN A 163 29.97 -20.50 11.79
N GLY A 164 29.51 -19.91 12.91
CA GLY A 164 28.86 -18.61 12.89
C GLY A 164 29.80 -17.56 12.28
N GLY A 165 29.28 -16.75 11.37
CA GLY A 165 30.01 -15.79 10.53
C GLY A 165 30.54 -16.35 9.21
N GLN A 166 30.46 -17.66 8.95
CA GLN A 166 30.87 -18.20 7.64
C GLN A 166 29.79 -18.08 6.59
N VAL A 167 30.15 -18.12 5.31
CA VAL A 167 29.17 -18.07 4.20
C VAL A 167 28.91 -19.48 3.66
N LEU A 168 27.64 -19.86 3.51
CA LEU A 168 27.24 -21.04 2.74
C LEU A 168 26.93 -20.65 1.30
N ARG A 169 27.24 -21.52 0.33
CA ARG A 169 26.74 -21.34 -1.04
C ARG A 169 25.54 -22.26 -1.27
N ALA A 170 24.39 -21.65 -1.46
CA ALA A 170 23.15 -22.32 -1.83
C ALA A 170 22.90 -22.17 -3.33
N THR A 171 22.53 -23.25 -4.01
CA THR A 171 22.03 -23.20 -5.40
C THR A 171 20.66 -23.83 -5.45
N ILE A 172 19.67 -23.07 -5.89
CA ILE A 172 18.33 -23.56 -6.21
C ILE A 172 18.29 -23.83 -7.72
N SER A 173 17.74 -24.98 -8.10
CA SER A 173 17.52 -25.36 -9.49
C SER A 173 16.14 -25.97 -9.69
N GLY A 174 15.56 -25.83 -10.88
CA GLY A 174 14.17 -26.23 -11.13
C GLY A 174 13.17 -25.09 -10.91
N CYS A 175 13.60 -23.83 -11.09
CA CYS A 175 12.76 -22.63 -11.04
C CYS A 175 12.24 -22.20 -12.44
N GLU A 176 12.17 -23.06 -13.46
CA GLU A 176 11.83 -22.61 -14.82
C GLU A 176 10.45 -21.91 -14.91
N GLY A 177 10.47 -20.64 -15.28
CA GLY A 177 9.28 -19.79 -15.38
C GLY A 177 8.87 -19.10 -14.07
N PHE A 178 9.72 -19.13 -13.05
CA PHE A 178 9.70 -18.19 -11.93
C PHE A 178 10.67 -17.04 -12.25
N ASP A 179 10.48 -15.89 -11.61
CA ASP A 179 11.23 -14.67 -11.92
C ASP A 179 12.34 -14.44 -10.87
N VAL A 180 12.01 -14.72 -9.60
CA VAL A 180 12.94 -14.64 -8.46
C VAL A 180 13.09 -16.00 -7.79
N ALA A 181 14.21 -16.21 -7.12
CA ALA A 181 14.39 -17.29 -6.18
C ALA A 181 15.05 -16.78 -4.90
N GLU A 182 14.80 -17.47 -3.81
CA GLU A 182 15.16 -17.03 -2.45
C GLU A 182 15.63 -18.24 -1.65
N ALA A 183 16.67 -18.08 -0.84
CA ALA A 183 17.09 -19.09 0.13
C ALA A 183 17.28 -18.44 1.50
N PHE A 184 16.76 -19.06 2.56
CA PHE A 184 16.89 -18.56 3.93
C PHE A 184 17.36 -19.66 4.89
N VAL A 185 18.05 -19.24 5.95
CA VAL A 185 18.54 -20.10 7.04
C VAL A 185 17.73 -19.83 8.29
N ASP A 186 17.17 -20.90 8.84
CA ASP A 186 16.28 -20.87 9.98
C ASP A 186 16.84 -21.61 11.20
N GLY A 187 16.49 -21.11 12.39
CA GLY A 187 16.98 -21.55 13.68
C GLY A 187 16.36 -22.85 14.18
N GLY A 188 17.19 -23.87 14.42
CA GLY A 188 16.77 -25.12 15.07
C GLY A 188 16.67 -26.32 14.13
N PRO A 189 16.41 -27.52 14.67
CA PRO A 189 16.35 -28.77 13.89
C PRO A 189 14.97 -29.02 13.27
N ASP A 190 14.01 -28.09 13.35
CA ASP A 190 12.64 -28.33 12.90
C ASP A 190 12.54 -28.26 11.37
N LEU A 191 12.59 -29.43 10.72
CA LEU A 191 12.33 -29.54 9.30
C LEU A 191 10.85 -29.32 8.94
N SER A 192 9.92 -29.34 9.91
CA SER A 192 8.47 -29.26 9.67
C SER A 192 7.98 -27.83 9.38
N GLY A 193 8.68 -26.82 9.89
CA GLY A 193 8.27 -25.42 9.80
C GLY A 193 7.07 -25.10 10.67
N ARG A 194 6.89 -25.79 11.81
CA ARG A 194 5.94 -25.40 12.86
C ARG A 194 6.57 -24.34 13.75
N ASP A 195 7.79 -24.62 14.19
CA ASP A 195 8.62 -23.75 15.00
C ASP A 195 9.67 -23.08 14.09
N LEU A 196 9.22 -22.43 13.01
CA LEU A 196 10.14 -21.57 12.25
C LEU A 196 10.69 -20.52 13.22
N GLY A 197 12.00 -20.30 13.20
CA GLY A 197 12.68 -19.25 13.94
C GLY A 197 12.75 -17.94 13.13
N PRO A 198 13.45 -16.90 13.65
CA PRO A 198 13.81 -15.78 12.80
C PRO A 198 14.68 -16.33 11.67
N PHE A 199 14.46 -15.85 10.45
CA PHE A 199 15.43 -16.08 9.40
C PHE A 199 16.70 -15.35 9.83
N LEU A 200 17.73 -16.14 10.14
CA LEU A 200 19.01 -15.64 10.64
C LEU A 200 19.69 -14.86 9.52
N THR A 201 19.56 -15.39 8.29
CA THR A 201 20.10 -14.83 7.05
C THR A 201 19.27 -15.33 5.87
N TYR A 202 19.21 -14.54 4.80
CA TYR A 202 18.59 -14.92 3.54
C TYR A 202 19.38 -14.37 2.35
N GLY A 203 19.09 -14.88 1.16
CA GLY A 203 19.57 -14.36 -0.10
C GLY A 203 18.47 -14.42 -1.16
N LEU A 204 18.35 -13.36 -1.94
CA LEU A 204 17.39 -13.20 -3.03
C LEU A 204 18.16 -12.95 -4.34
N ASP A 205 17.76 -13.60 -5.43
CA ASP A 205 18.46 -13.56 -6.72
C ASP A 205 17.45 -13.80 -7.85
N GLU A 206 17.78 -13.34 -9.06
CA GLU A 206 16.95 -13.60 -10.25
C GLU A 206 17.11 -15.04 -10.73
N VAL A 207 16.06 -15.58 -11.34
CA VAL A 207 16.11 -16.94 -11.89
C VAL A 207 16.86 -16.94 -13.22
N GLY A 208 18.16 -17.24 -13.14
CA GLY A 208 19.05 -17.29 -14.29
C GLY A 208 18.63 -18.28 -15.40
N PRO A 209 19.15 -18.09 -16.64
CA PRO A 209 18.78 -18.90 -17.81
C PRO A 209 18.99 -20.41 -17.60
N GLY A 210 17.88 -21.12 -17.40
CA GLY A 210 17.89 -22.54 -17.03
C GLY A 210 17.15 -22.87 -15.74
N GLY A 211 16.52 -21.87 -15.08
CA GLY A 211 15.74 -22.12 -13.87
C GLY A 211 16.63 -22.29 -12.63
N THR A 212 17.74 -21.55 -12.56
CA THR A 212 18.76 -21.69 -11.51
C THR A 212 19.20 -20.35 -10.95
N ALA A 213 19.28 -20.25 -9.63
CA ALA A 213 19.80 -19.10 -8.88
C ALA A 213 20.83 -19.56 -7.85
N THR A 214 21.80 -18.72 -7.47
CA THR A 214 22.87 -19.10 -6.53
C THR A 214 23.21 -17.99 -5.54
N PHE A 215 23.07 -18.32 -4.27
CA PHE A 215 23.10 -17.40 -3.15
C PHE A 215 24.36 -17.59 -2.30
N GLU A 216 24.84 -16.48 -1.75
CA GLU A 216 25.74 -16.47 -0.60
C GLU A 216 24.89 -16.24 0.65
N LEU A 217 24.87 -17.20 1.57
CA LEU A 217 24.12 -17.11 2.83
C LEU A 217 25.13 -16.87 3.97
N PRO A 218 25.41 -15.61 4.36
CA PRO A 218 26.29 -15.31 5.47
C PRO A 218 25.63 -15.71 6.79
N LEU A 219 26.25 -16.58 7.58
CA LEU A 219 25.76 -17.04 8.88
C LEU A 219 25.96 -15.99 9.97
N THR A 220 25.45 -14.80 9.72
CA THR A 220 25.32 -13.67 10.63
C THR A 220 23.85 -13.59 11.09
N ASP A 221 23.58 -13.18 12.33
CA ASP A 221 22.23 -12.99 12.89
C ASP A 221 21.76 -11.57 12.55
N VAL A 222 21.30 -11.36 11.31
CA VAL A 222 21.05 -10.02 10.73
C VAL A 222 20.10 -9.15 11.57
N PRO A 223 19.00 -9.67 12.17
CA PRO A 223 18.09 -8.85 12.99
C PRO A 223 18.65 -8.42 14.36
N ARG A 224 19.86 -8.86 14.75
CA ARG A 224 20.42 -8.64 16.11
C ARG A 224 21.87 -8.17 16.12
N GLY A 225 22.54 -8.23 14.98
CA GLY A 225 23.98 -8.09 14.84
C GLY A 225 24.77 -9.27 15.40
N GLY A 226 25.75 -9.73 14.63
CA GLY A 226 26.71 -10.75 15.05
C GLY A 226 26.56 -12.12 14.40
N ALA A 227 27.09 -13.17 15.04
CA ALA A 227 27.21 -14.52 14.45
C ALA A 227 25.98 -15.40 14.73
N THR A 228 25.54 -16.18 13.73
CA THR A 228 24.51 -17.21 13.92
C THR A 228 24.85 -18.13 15.11
N PRO A 229 23.90 -18.42 16.03
CA PRO A 229 24.12 -19.28 17.18
C PRO A 229 24.60 -20.70 16.82
N GLU A 230 25.37 -21.32 17.73
CA GLU A 230 25.70 -22.75 17.61
C GLU A 230 24.44 -23.63 17.74
N GLY A 231 24.28 -24.60 16.84
CA GLY A 231 23.12 -25.48 16.84
C GLY A 231 22.94 -26.24 15.52
N ASP A 232 21.86 -27.02 15.45
CA ASP A 232 21.30 -27.47 14.19
C ASP A 232 20.34 -26.39 13.66
N HIS A 233 20.33 -26.21 12.35
CA HIS A 233 19.57 -25.19 11.60
C HIS A 233 19.05 -25.80 10.31
N VAL A 234 18.15 -25.11 9.62
CA VAL A 234 17.55 -25.57 8.36
C VAL A 234 17.71 -24.52 7.26
N VAL A 235 18.04 -24.94 6.05
CA VAL A 235 17.99 -24.08 4.86
C VAL A 235 16.81 -24.48 4.00
N VAL A 236 15.97 -23.51 3.64
CA VAL A 236 14.85 -23.67 2.72
C VAL A 236 15.06 -22.76 1.52
N GLY A 237 14.69 -23.25 0.33
CA GLY A 237 14.69 -22.46 -0.89
C GLY A 237 13.29 -22.29 -1.45
N LEU A 238 13.01 -21.14 -2.05
CA LEU A 238 11.77 -20.82 -2.75
C LEU A 238 12.10 -20.38 -4.19
N CYS A 239 11.19 -20.64 -5.14
CA CYS A 239 11.12 -19.89 -6.39
C CYS A 239 9.82 -19.09 -6.38
N GLY A 240 9.87 -17.79 -6.65
CA GLY A 240 8.73 -16.86 -6.69
C GLY A 240 8.45 -16.34 -8.09
N ARG A 241 7.16 -16.27 -8.45
CA ARG A 241 6.72 -15.58 -9.68
C ARG A 241 6.02 -14.28 -9.30
N ALA A 242 6.47 -13.17 -9.87
CA ALA A 242 5.78 -11.90 -9.81
C ALA A 242 4.45 -12.01 -10.58
N GLY A 243 3.35 -11.82 -9.87
CA GLY A 243 2.03 -11.77 -10.50
C GLY A 243 1.70 -10.37 -11.00
N ALA A 244 0.63 -10.25 -11.80
CA ALA A 244 0.18 -8.95 -12.33
C ALA A 244 -0.33 -7.96 -11.26
N THR A 245 -0.43 -8.41 -10.00
CA THR A 245 -0.72 -7.58 -8.82
C THR A 245 0.15 -8.04 -7.64
N GLU A 246 0.54 -7.11 -6.75
CA GLU A 246 1.35 -7.43 -5.54
C GLU A 246 0.79 -8.60 -4.71
N SER A 247 -0.53 -8.78 -4.68
CA SER A 247 -1.22 -9.86 -3.95
C SER A 247 -1.22 -11.23 -4.64
N SER A 248 -0.49 -11.42 -5.75
CA SER A 248 -0.61 -12.61 -6.60
C SER A 248 0.67 -13.42 -6.79
N PHE A 249 1.70 -13.20 -5.96
CA PHE A 249 2.89 -14.05 -5.92
C PHE A 249 2.52 -15.53 -5.72
N SER A 250 3.23 -16.39 -6.42
CA SER A 250 3.17 -17.84 -6.22
C SER A 250 4.57 -18.37 -5.98
N TYR A 251 4.80 -18.95 -4.80
CA TYR A 251 6.03 -19.63 -4.46
C TYR A 251 5.89 -21.16 -4.61
N ALA A 252 7.02 -21.80 -4.92
CA ALA A 252 7.23 -23.23 -4.78
C ALA A 252 8.49 -23.46 -3.94
N SER A 253 8.40 -24.29 -2.90
CA SER A 253 9.49 -24.57 -1.95
C SER A 253 10.27 -25.83 -2.30
N THR A 254 11.58 -25.77 -2.06
CA THR A 254 12.49 -26.92 -2.09
C THR A 254 12.25 -27.82 -0.87
N ALA A 255 12.85 -29.01 -0.88
CA ALA A 255 12.92 -29.82 0.33
C ALA A 255 13.88 -29.14 1.34
N PRO A 256 13.49 -28.97 2.62
CA PRO A 256 14.37 -28.40 3.63
C PRO A 256 15.66 -29.21 3.81
N VAL A 257 16.81 -28.53 3.92
CA VAL A 257 18.15 -29.11 4.05
C VAL A 257 18.73 -28.76 5.42
N PRO A 258 18.97 -29.73 6.32
CA PRO A 258 19.56 -29.45 7.62
C PRO A 258 21.05 -29.10 7.51
N ILE A 259 21.49 -28.19 8.36
CA ILE A 259 22.90 -27.82 8.56
C ILE A 259 23.23 -27.80 10.06
N THR A 260 24.51 -27.88 10.41
CA THR A 260 24.98 -27.68 11.78
C THR A 260 25.97 -26.51 11.83
N VAL A 261 25.70 -25.52 12.68
CA VAL A 261 26.58 -24.38 12.96
C VAL A 261 27.34 -24.67 14.25
N SER A 262 28.67 -24.59 14.20
CA SER A 262 29.55 -24.92 15.33
C SER A 262 30.75 -23.98 15.40
N GLY A 263 31.03 -23.41 16.58
CA GLY A 263 31.93 -22.28 16.74
C GLY A 263 31.27 -20.96 16.34
N THR A 264 31.66 -19.88 17.01
CA THR A 264 31.33 -18.51 16.62
C THR A 264 32.62 -17.76 16.29
N ASN A 265 32.66 -17.11 15.13
CA ASN A 265 33.66 -16.08 14.85
C ASN A 265 33.29 -14.79 15.59
N PRO A 266 34.25 -13.88 15.83
CA PRO A 266 33.98 -12.53 16.33
C PRO A 266 33.40 -11.68 15.19
N VAL A 267 32.18 -12.01 14.76
CA VAL A 267 31.36 -11.13 13.94
C VAL A 267 30.90 -10.00 14.85
N GLU A 268 31.72 -8.96 14.94
CA GLU A 268 31.29 -7.66 15.42
C GLU A 268 30.77 -6.87 14.21
N ALA A 269 29.85 -5.93 14.42
CA ALA A 269 29.48 -4.99 13.36
C ALA A 269 30.72 -4.19 12.92
N MET A 270 30.86 -3.95 11.61
CA MET A 270 31.85 -3.01 11.11
C MET A 270 31.25 -1.61 11.02
N GLU A 271 32.08 -0.59 11.22
CA GLU A 271 31.69 0.80 11.04
C GLU A 271 32.08 1.26 9.63
N ALA A 272 31.18 1.93 8.92
CA ALA A 272 31.43 2.56 7.64
C ALA A 272 31.02 4.05 7.70
N GLU A 273 32.01 4.94 7.63
CA GLU A 273 31.83 6.40 7.70
C GLU A 273 32.15 7.03 6.34
N VAL A 274 31.26 7.88 5.82
CA VAL A 274 31.55 8.71 4.65
C VAL A 274 32.53 9.82 5.05
N ILE A 275 33.72 9.82 4.46
CA ILE A 275 34.77 10.81 4.72
C ILE A 275 35.18 11.56 3.46
N GLN A 276 35.96 12.64 3.62
CA GLN A 276 36.46 13.39 2.48
C GLN A 276 37.36 12.53 1.58
N GLY A 277 36.82 12.09 0.44
CA GLY A 277 37.53 11.31 -0.59
C GLY A 277 37.37 9.79 -0.47
N GLY A 278 36.39 9.29 0.28
CA GLY A 278 36.06 7.87 0.27
C GLY A 278 35.13 7.43 1.41
N ILE A 279 34.93 6.12 1.52
CA ILE A 279 34.31 5.49 2.69
C ILE A 279 35.43 4.98 3.59
N LEU A 280 35.47 5.41 4.85
CA LEU A 280 36.31 4.80 5.88
C LEU A 280 35.57 3.60 6.45
N VAL A 281 36.09 2.40 6.21
CA VAL A 281 35.54 1.15 6.75
C VAL A 281 36.49 0.62 7.80
N SER A 282 35.98 0.22 8.97
CA SER A 282 36.78 -0.34 10.06
C SER A 282 36.06 -1.44 10.84
N GLY A 283 36.83 -2.40 11.34
CA GLY A 283 36.33 -3.50 12.17
C GLY A 283 37.42 -4.11 13.04
N SER A 284 37.02 -5.08 13.88
CA SER A 284 37.88 -5.75 14.86
C SER A 284 37.91 -7.27 14.64
N GLY A 285 38.69 -8.01 15.45
CA GLY A 285 38.55 -9.47 15.58
C GLY A 285 39.18 -10.33 14.47
N CYS A 286 39.67 -9.74 13.38
CA CYS A 286 40.31 -10.51 12.30
C CYS A 286 41.74 -10.94 12.66
N THR A 287 41.85 -12.00 13.46
CA THR A 287 43.13 -12.51 13.97
C THR A 287 43.73 -13.62 13.09
N GLY A 288 44.92 -14.12 13.47
CA GLY A 288 45.56 -15.26 12.80
C GLY A 288 46.43 -14.92 11.59
N GLY A 289 46.59 -13.63 11.25
CA GLY A 289 47.38 -13.18 10.10
C GLY A 289 46.67 -13.35 8.75
N ARG A 290 45.33 -13.41 8.79
CA ARG A 290 44.45 -13.31 7.61
C ARG A 290 44.46 -11.86 7.09
N THR A 291 44.09 -11.67 5.83
CA THR A 291 43.75 -10.36 5.27
C THR A 291 42.25 -10.15 5.36
N VAL A 292 41.83 -8.89 5.51
CA VAL A 292 40.43 -8.50 5.30
C VAL A 292 40.30 -8.00 3.87
N GLU A 293 39.34 -8.55 3.15
CA GLU A 293 38.87 -8.09 1.85
C GLU A 293 37.57 -7.31 2.08
N VAL A 294 37.55 -6.03 1.70
CA VAL A 294 36.37 -5.16 1.83
C VAL A 294 35.86 -4.87 0.43
N ARG A 295 34.56 -5.03 0.24
CA ARG A 295 33.82 -4.81 -1.00
C ARG A 295 32.79 -3.71 -0.73
N ALA A 296 32.73 -2.71 -1.60
CA ALA A 296 31.62 -1.76 -1.61
C ALA A 296 30.89 -1.85 -2.96
N ASP A 297 29.63 -2.26 -2.89
CA ASP A 297 28.68 -2.30 -3.98
C ASP A 297 27.96 -0.96 -4.02
N VAL A 298 28.58 -0.01 -4.71
CA VAL A 298 28.22 1.42 -4.69
C VAL A 298 27.72 1.88 -6.05
N TYR A 299 26.47 2.35 -6.07
CA TYR A 299 25.88 3.05 -7.19
C TYR A 299 26.37 4.49 -7.16
N ARG A 300 27.07 4.91 -8.20
CA ARG A 300 27.60 6.28 -8.31
C ARG A 300 26.71 7.13 -9.21
N PHE A 301 26.47 8.35 -8.77
CA PHE A 301 25.81 9.36 -9.58
C PHE A 301 26.87 10.19 -10.33
N GLU A 302 27.49 9.62 -11.38
CA GLU A 302 28.54 10.28 -12.15
C GLU A 302 28.02 11.16 -13.30
N GLY A 303 28.13 12.48 -13.14
CA GLY A 303 28.68 13.33 -14.21
C GLY A 303 27.75 14.34 -14.89
N GLU A 304 26.46 14.06 -15.04
CA GLU A 304 25.40 15.02 -15.40
C GLU A 304 24.11 14.62 -14.65
N PRO A 305 23.20 15.55 -14.33
CA PRO A 305 21.91 15.20 -13.73
C PRO A 305 21.21 14.18 -14.62
N LEU A 306 21.02 12.97 -14.10
CA LEU A 306 20.29 11.91 -14.80
C LEU A 306 18.87 12.40 -15.07
N PRO A 307 18.25 12.11 -16.23
CA PRO A 307 16.80 12.23 -16.36
C PRO A 307 16.18 11.30 -15.30
N VAL A 308 15.50 11.90 -14.31
CA VAL A 308 15.30 11.35 -12.95
C VAL A 308 14.31 10.18 -12.87
N GLN A 309 13.90 9.59 -14.00
CA GLN A 309 12.85 8.58 -14.05
C GLN A 309 13.20 7.23 -13.37
N GLY A 310 14.44 7.00 -12.91
CA GLY A 310 14.93 5.62 -12.70
C GLY A 310 15.40 5.11 -11.33
N LEU A 311 15.66 5.95 -10.30
CA LEU A 311 16.55 5.51 -9.21
C LEU A 311 16.09 5.71 -7.74
N GLN A 312 14.83 6.05 -7.47
CA GLN A 312 14.30 6.20 -6.09
C GLN A 312 13.64 4.92 -5.51
N THR A 313 14.28 3.74 -5.60
CA THR A 313 13.68 2.48 -5.06
C THR A 313 14.61 1.52 -4.28
N ARG A 314 15.83 1.93 -3.91
CA ARG A 314 16.74 1.12 -3.07
C ARG A 314 17.51 1.96 -2.03
N GLY A 315 16.78 2.43 -1.02
CA GLY A 315 17.31 3.15 0.15
C GLY A 315 16.26 3.10 1.27
N ASP A 316 16.25 2.00 2.03
CA ASP A 316 15.17 1.68 2.96
C ASP A 316 15.34 2.41 4.31
N ASP A 317 14.49 3.41 4.59
CA ASP A 317 13.31 3.19 5.44
C ASP A 317 12.48 4.48 5.66
N ALA A 318 13.02 5.68 5.36
CA ALA A 318 12.28 6.94 5.46
C ALA A 318 11.39 7.24 4.23
N GLY A 319 11.95 7.25 3.01
CA GLY A 319 11.31 7.82 1.82
C GLY A 319 10.10 7.05 1.26
N ALA A 320 9.99 5.75 1.49
CA ALA A 320 8.99 4.92 0.81
C ALA A 320 7.55 5.01 1.38
N ALA A 321 7.22 6.10 2.08
CA ALA A 321 5.84 6.56 2.24
C ALA A 321 5.26 7.14 0.93
N LEU A 322 6.10 7.71 0.04
CA LEU A 322 5.62 8.41 -1.17
C LEU A 322 5.90 7.71 -2.50
N ALA A 323 7.03 7.02 -2.66
CA ALA A 323 7.42 6.39 -3.94
C ALA A 323 6.63 5.11 -4.31
N GLN A 324 5.66 4.66 -3.49
CA GLN A 324 4.85 3.46 -3.76
C GLN A 324 3.76 3.65 -4.85
N ARG A 325 3.85 4.71 -5.66
CA ARG A 325 2.73 5.23 -6.45
C ARG A 325 2.55 4.57 -7.83
N ASP A 326 3.53 3.87 -8.40
CA ASP A 326 3.32 3.12 -9.65
C ASP A 326 4.27 1.91 -9.84
N LEU A 327 3.73 0.81 -10.35
CA LEU A 327 4.41 -0.50 -10.41
C LEU A 327 4.88 -0.94 -11.81
N PRO A 328 4.18 -0.63 -12.92
CA PRO A 328 4.67 -0.89 -14.27
C PRO A 328 6.00 -0.18 -14.61
N ALA A 329 6.28 0.94 -13.92
CA ALA A 329 7.57 1.62 -14.00
C ALA A 329 8.73 0.72 -13.56
N LEU A 330 8.60 0.00 -12.44
CA LEU A 330 9.68 -0.82 -11.88
C LEU A 330 10.15 -1.97 -12.79
N ALA A 331 9.25 -2.55 -13.61
CA ALA A 331 9.65 -3.54 -14.61
C ALA A 331 10.48 -2.90 -15.76
N THR A 332 10.18 -1.65 -16.10
CA THR A 332 10.93 -0.90 -17.13
C THR A 332 12.26 -0.40 -16.58
N LEU A 333 12.32 -0.05 -15.29
CA LEU A 333 13.53 0.37 -14.60
C LEU A 333 14.47 -0.78 -14.25
N ALA A 334 13.96 -2.00 -14.05
CA ALA A 334 14.80 -3.19 -14.01
C ALA A 334 15.47 -3.45 -15.37
N ASP A 335 14.74 -3.29 -16.49
CA ASP A 335 15.30 -3.37 -17.84
C ASP A 335 16.34 -2.26 -18.12
N ASP A 336 16.09 -1.02 -17.69
CA ASP A 336 17.05 0.09 -17.86
C ASP A 336 18.28 -0.06 -16.93
N ALA A 337 18.09 -0.47 -15.68
CA ALA A 337 19.18 -0.77 -14.74
C ALA A 337 20.04 -1.97 -15.22
N ALA A 338 19.45 -2.94 -15.91
CA ALA A 338 20.20 -4.01 -16.60
C ALA A 338 21.01 -3.53 -17.82
N THR A 339 20.91 -2.24 -18.20
CA THR A 339 21.77 -1.60 -19.20
C THR A 339 22.78 -0.61 -18.63
N ALA A 340 22.65 -0.22 -17.35
CA ALA A 340 23.79 0.29 -16.61
C ALA A 340 24.76 -0.88 -16.41
N ASP A 341 26.05 -0.70 -16.73
CA ASP A 341 27.05 -1.71 -16.39
C ASP A 341 26.97 -1.96 -14.87
N GLU A 342 26.76 -3.22 -14.44
CA GLU A 342 26.74 -3.59 -13.01
C GLU A 342 27.96 -2.93 -12.33
N PRO A 343 27.77 -2.17 -11.24
CA PRO A 343 28.85 -1.35 -10.69
C PRO A 343 30.01 -2.26 -10.29
N ASP A 344 31.14 -2.15 -11.00
CA ASP A 344 32.38 -2.88 -10.72
C ASP A 344 32.71 -2.70 -9.21
N PRO A 345 32.57 -3.75 -8.37
CA PRO A 345 32.60 -3.58 -6.93
C PRO A 345 33.95 -3.02 -6.47
N LEU A 346 33.91 -2.00 -5.61
CA LEU A 346 35.14 -1.35 -5.15
C LEU A 346 35.81 -2.20 -4.10
N MET A 347 36.78 -3.01 -4.55
CA MET A 347 37.54 -3.92 -3.69
C MET A 347 38.75 -3.23 -3.04
N ALA A 348 38.91 -3.43 -1.74
CA ALA A 348 40.10 -3.06 -0.98
C ALA A 348 40.59 -4.24 -0.14
N THR A 349 41.90 -4.33 0.12
CA THR A 349 42.47 -5.37 0.99
C THR A 349 43.36 -4.74 2.05
N VAL A 350 43.14 -5.10 3.32
CA VAL A 350 43.91 -4.62 4.45
C VAL A 350 44.44 -5.78 5.30
N ALA A 351 45.64 -5.61 5.86
CA ALA A 351 46.17 -6.52 6.86
C ALA A 351 45.79 -5.98 8.25
N PRO A 352 45.04 -6.74 9.06
CA PRO A 352 44.78 -6.40 10.46
C PRO A 352 46.07 -6.28 11.27
N ASP A 353 45.96 -5.59 12.39
CA ASP A 353 47.05 -5.41 13.33
C ASP A 353 47.25 -6.67 14.22
N ALA A 354 48.01 -6.53 15.32
CA ALA A 354 48.26 -7.66 16.23
C ALA A 354 47.09 -8.01 17.16
N ALA A 355 46.10 -7.11 17.34
CA ALA A 355 44.84 -7.36 18.03
C ALA A 355 43.77 -7.93 17.09
N GLY A 356 43.90 -7.69 15.79
CA GLY A 356 42.90 -8.03 14.77
C GLY A 356 42.08 -6.83 14.31
N ASP A 357 42.49 -5.62 14.71
CA ASP A 357 41.86 -4.36 14.34
C ASP A 357 42.30 -3.96 12.93
N TRP A 358 41.39 -3.43 12.13
CA TRP A 358 41.67 -2.98 10.77
C TRP A 358 40.86 -1.76 10.39
N SER A 359 41.41 -0.95 9.49
CA SER A 359 40.67 0.11 8.80
C SER A 359 41.22 0.34 7.41
N VAL A 360 40.34 0.67 6.46
CA VAL A 360 40.69 0.94 5.07
C VAL A 360 39.81 2.06 4.53
N ILE A 361 40.36 2.86 3.63
CA ILE A 361 39.60 3.88 2.90
C ILE A 361 39.34 3.32 1.51
N ILE A 362 38.07 3.15 1.16
CA ILE A 362 37.64 2.83 -0.21
C ILE A 362 37.56 4.16 -0.96
N PRO A 363 38.43 4.43 -1.96
CA PRO A 363 38.45 5.71 -2.65
C PRO A 363 37.26 5.82 -3.59
N ILE A 364 36.31 6.66 -3.21
CA ILE A 364 35.14 7.02 -4.00
C ILE A 364 34.97 8.55 -3.99
N SER A 365 34.40 9.08 -5.06
CA SER A 365 34.23 10.51 -5.31
C SER A 365 32.97 10.74 -6.14
N GLY A 366 32.29 11.86 -5.91
CA GLY A 366 30.91 12.06 -6.37
C GLY A 366 29.94 11.56 -5.31
N GLU A 367 28.65 11.70 -5.57
CA GLU A 367 27.61 11.15 -4.71
C GLU A 367 27.41 9.67 -5.00
N PHE A 368 27.07 8.91 -3.96
CA PHE A 368 26.81 7.48 -4.07
C PHE A 368 25.87 6.99 -2.97
N GLU A 369 25.25 5.84 -3.23
CA GLU A 369 24.60 4.99 -2.24
C GLU A 369 25.09 3.56 -2.45
N GLY A 370 25.28 2.79 -1.38
CA GLY A 370 25.71 1.41 -1.51
C GLY A 370 25.83 0.64 -0.21
N GLU A 371 26.00 -0.67 -0.39
CA GLU A 371 26.26 -1.62 0.68
C GLU A 371 27.77 -1.91 0.74
N VAL A 372 28.34 -1.87 1.94
CA VAL A 372 29.69 -2.34 2.22
C VAL A 372 29.60 -3.73 2.85
N THR A 373 30.44 -4.66 2.38
CA THR A 373 30.68 -5.97 2.99
C THR A 373 32.17 -6.15 3.26
N ALA A 374 32.53 -6.96 4.27
CA ALA A 374 33.92 -7.31 4.54
C ALA A 374 34.09 -8.78 4.92
N ASP A 375 35.18 -9.40 4.47
CA ASP A 375 35.51 -10.80 4.69
C ASP A 375 36.91 -10.93 5.31
N CYS A 376 36.99 -11.52 6.51
CA CYS A 376 38.24 -11.88 7.18
C CYS A 376 38.74 -13.26 6.75
N GLY A 377 39.66 -13.29 5.77
CA GLY A 377 40.10 -14.53 5.12
C GLY A 377 39.04 -15.06 4.15
N ASP A 378 39.05 -16.36 3.87
CA ASP A 378 38.06 -17.00 2.98
C ASP A 378 36.83 -17.45 3.80
N PRO A 379 35.66 -16.79 3.69
CA PRO A 379 34.47 -17.13 4.48
C PRO A 379 33.84 -18.49 4.08
N PHE A 380 34.21 -19.05 2.92
CA PHE A 380 33.81 -20.39 2.48
C PHE A 380 34.69 -21.49 3.09
N ALA A 381 35.85 -21.14 3.65
CA ALA A 381 36.80 -22.08 4.23
C ALA A 381 36.93 -21.93 5.75
N ASP A 382 37.82 -21.06 6.23
CA ASP A 382 38.16 -20.89 7.65
C ASP A 382 38.01 -19.45 8.16
N GLY A 383 37.72 -18.50 7.27
CA GLY A 383 37.41 -17.10 7.56
C GLY A 383 35.95 -16.85 7.96
N PHE A 384 35.56 -15.58 7.98
CA PHE A 384 34.19 -15.11 8.28
C PHE A 384 33.87 -13.79 7.58
N ARG A 385 32.57 -13.52 7.35
CA ARG A 385 32.01 -12.27 6.85
C ARG A 385 31.56 -11.39 8.04
N TYR A 386 31.80 -10.08 7.94
CA TYR A 386 31.23 -9.07 8.84
C TYR A 386 29.77 -8.78 8.46
N GLU A 387 28.99 -8.28 9.41
CA GLU A 387 27.69 -7.67 9.12
C GLU A 387 27.87 -6.52 8.12
N SER A 388 26.96 -6.39 7.15
CA SER A 388 27.05 -5.34 6.13
C SER A 388 26.71 -3.96 6.69
N ALA A 389 27.21 -2.91 6.04
CA ALA A 389 26.98 -1.53 6.44
C ALA A 389 26.54 -0.70 5.24
N TYR A 390 25.37 -0.08 5.34
CA TYR A 390 24.84 0.83 4.32
C TYR A 390 25.47 2.22 4.46
N VAL A 391 25.87 2.81 3.32
CA VAL A 391 26.48 4.14 3.26
C VAL A 391 25.93 4.94 2.09
N SER A 392 25.61 6.20 2.36
CA SER A 392 25.17 7.18 1.38
C SER A 392 25.93 8.49 1.53
N SER A 393 26.50 9.02 0.45
CA SER A 393 27.15 10.34 0.44
C SER A 393 26.33 11.36 -0.35
N TYR A 394 25.12 11.65 0.13
CA TYR A 394 24.39 12.83 -0.31
C TYR A 394 25.06 14.05 0.33
N SER A 395 25.71 14.86 -0.50
CA SER A 395 26.57 16.00 -0.12
C SER A 395 26.08 17.31 -0.73
N GLY A 396 24.75 17.47 -0.76
CA GLY A 396 24.05 18.56 -1.43
C GLY A 396 22.81 18.07 -2.17
N GLY A 397 22.80 16.78 -2.58
CA GLY A 397 21.66 16.15 -3.24
C GLY A 397 20.33 16.42 -2.52
N ALA A 398 19.38 16.95 -3.28
CA ALA A 398 18.05 17.32 -2.83
C ALA A 398 17.25 16.07 -2.40
N ASP A 399 17.21 15.72 -1.11
CA ASP A 399 16.11 14.91 -0.58
C ASP A 399 14.86 15.78 -0.45
N VAL A 400 14.41 16.31 -1.59
CA VAL A 400 13.22 17.12 -1.77
C VAL A 400 12.42 16.51 -2.90
N TYR A 401 11.11 16.41 -2.68
CA TYR A 401 10.17 15.93 -3.67
C TYR A 401 8.86 16.71 -3.56
N VAL A 402 8.07 16.63 -4.62
CA VAL A 402 6.72 17.18 -4.64
C VAL A 402 5.76 16.18 -3.99
N ASP A 403 5.34 16.45 -2.75
CA ASP A 403 4.39 15.62 -1.99
C ASP A 403 3.02 15.53 -2.70
N ARG A 404 2.49 16.71 -3.04
CA ARG A 404 1.22 16.87 -3.76
C ARG A 404 1.19 18.12 -4.64
N VAL A 405 0.28 18.10 -5.60
CA VAL A 405 0.07 19.15 -6.59
C VAL A 405 -1.41 19.55 -6.64
N SER A 406 -1.67 20.85 -6.76
CA SER A 406 -3.01 21.42 -6.80
C SER A 406 -3.11 22.53 -7.85
N PRO A 407 -3.98 22.43 -8.86
CA PRO A 407 -4.82 21.27 -9.18
C PRO A 407 -3.98 20.10 -9.71
N THR A 408 -4.50 18.87 -9.59
CA THR A 408 -3.86 17.63 -10.09
C THR A 408 -3.76 17.51 -11.62
N SER A 409 -4.33 18.47 -12.34
CA SER A 409 -4.05 18.79 -13.75
C SER A 409 -4.43 20.24 -13.99
N SER A 410 -3.84 20.96 -14.94
CA SER A 410 -4.12 22.40 -15.14
C SER A 410 -4.42 22.75 -16.60
N PRO A 411 -5.31 23.73 -16.86
CA PRO A 411 -5.40 24.34 -18.18
C PRO A 411 -4.06 24.96 -18.60
N THR A 412 -3.76 24.99 -19.90
CA THR A 412 -2.57 25.68 -20.43
C THR A 412 -2.47 27.12 -19.92
N GLY A 413 -1.37 27.48 -19.25
CA GLY A 413 -1.18 28.79 -18.62
C GLY A 413 -1.92 29.00 -17.29
N GLY A 414 -2.48 27.95 -16.69
CA GLY A 414 -3.09 27.99 -15.36
C GLY A 414 -2.06 27.83 -14.24
N GLU A 415 -2.31 28.48 -13.11
CA GLU A 415 -1.49 28.35 -11.90
C GLU A 415 -1.57 26.93 -11.32
N VAL A 416 -0.41 26.41 -10.91
CA VAL A 416 -0.23 25.13 -10.22
C VAL A 416 0.54 25.37 -8.95
N VAL A 417 -0.01 24.92 -7.82
CA VAL A 417 0.65 24.93 -6.52
C VAL A 417 1.23 23.54 -6.28
N ALA A 418 2.53 23.48 -6.04
CA ALA A 418 3.25 22.28 -5.64
C ALA A 418 3.66 22.41 -4.18
N HIS A 419 3.44 21.35 -3.39
CA HIS A 419 3.82 21.28 -1.99
C HIS A 419 5.09 20.45 -1.89
N LEU A 420 6.13 21.04 -1.30
CA LEU A 420 7.42 20.40 -1.11
C LEU A 420 7.45 19.66 0.23
N LEU A 421 8.10 18.51 0.26
CA LEU A 421 8.53 17.83 1.48
C LEU A 421 9.97 17.36 1.28
N GLY A 422 10.79 17.48 2.32
CA GLY A 422 12.21 17.13 2.23
C GLY A 422 13.12 17.91 3.16
N ILE A 423 14.43 17.81 2.89
CA ILE A 423 15.49 18.59 3.52
C ILE A 423 16.32 19.27 2.40
N CYS A 424 16.56 20.57 2.55
CA CYS A 424 17.38 21.37 1.63
C CYS A 424 18.04 22.51 2.40
N ASP A 425 19.36 22.48 2.52
CA ASP A 425 20.15 23.57 3.10
C ASP A 425 20.19 24.83 2.20
N GLY A 426 19.85 24.67 0.92
CA GLY A 426 19.90 25.69 -0.14
C GLY A 426 18.56 26.36 -0.46
N ASP A 427 18.45 26.95 -1.65
CA ASP A 427 17.19 27.50 -2.16
C ASP A 427 16.35 26.39 -2.81
N ALA A 428 15.28 25.94 -2.13
CA ALA A 428 14.35 24.96 -2.71
C ALA A 428 13.33 25.60 -3.65
N ALA A 429 13.06 24.97 -4.79
CA ALA A 429 12.08 25.43 -5.78
C ALA A 429 11.34 24.25 -6.44
N VAL A 430 10.44 24.54 -7.38
CA VAL A 430 9.81 23.54 -8.26
C VAL A 430 9.97 23.94 -9.71
N ASP A 431 10.44 23.00 -10.52
CA ASP A 431 10.59 23.11 -11.96
C ASP A 431 9.52 22.28 -12.69
N ILE A 432 8.98 22.83 -13.77
CA ILE A 432 8.21 22.06 -14.75
C ILE A 432 9.16 21.58 -15.83
N VAL A 433 9.30 20.26 -15.96
CA VAL A 433 10.22 19.60 -16.89
C VAL A 433 9.41 18.95 -18.02
N ASP A 434 9.88 19.11 -19.26
CA ASP A 434 9.41 18.31 -20.40
C ASP A 434 10.06 16.90 -20.34
N PRO A 435 9.30 15.81 -20.14
CA PRO A 435 9.88 14.47 -20.02
C PRO A 435 10.48 13.94 -21.32
N ASP A 436 10.12 14.48 -22.49
CA ASP A 436 10.67 14.06 -23.79
C ASP A 436 12.03 14.74 -24.08
N THR A 437 12.33 15.90 -23.48
CA THR A 437 13.57 16.66 -23.75
C THR A 437 14.46 16.89 -22.54
N GLY A 438 13.92 16.81 -21.32
CA GLY A 438 14.59 17.22 -20.09
C GLY A 438 14.69 18.74 -19.90
N ASP A 439 14.07 19.56 -20.77
CA ASP A 439 14.11 21.01 -20.64
C ASP A 439 13.21 21.50 -19.49
N VAL A 440 13.75 22.38 -18.64
CA VAL A 440 12.96 23.16 -17.67
C VAL A 440 12.20 24.25 -18.40
N LEU A 441 10.86 24.20 -18.33
CA LEU A 441 9.92 25.07 -19.03
C LEU A 441 9.49 26.29 -18.19
N ASP A 442 9.36 26.10 -16.88
CA ASP A 442 9.07 27.14 -15.88
C ASP A 442 9.66 26.72 -14.53
N SER A 443 9.98 27.69 -13.68
CA SER A 443 10.54 27.49 -12.34
C SER A 443 9.84 28.40 -11.34
N SER A 444 9.58 27.90 -10.13
CA SER A 444 9.01 28.73 -9.06
C SER A 444 10.03 29.77 -8.56
N ASP A 445 9.54 30.84 -7.91
CA ASP A 445 10.37 31.56 -6.95
C ASP A 445 10.82 30.58 -5.84
N PRO A 446 12.06 30.66 -5.31
CA PRO A 446 12.50 29.78 -4.24
C PRO A 446 11.70 29.95 -2.94
N ALA A 447 11.40 28.83 -2.28
CA ALA A 447 10.91 28.79 -0.90
C ALA A 447 11.99 29.11 0.14
N GLY A 448 13.27 29.03 -0.26
CA GLY A 448 14.42 29.03 0.65
C GLY A 448 14.71 27.62 1.18
N GLY A 449 15.48 27.55 2.27
CA GLY A 449 15.85 26.28 2.90
C GLY A 449 14.65 25.51 3.45
N LEU A 450 14.67 24.19 3.26
CA LEU A 450 13.73 23.24 3.84
C LEU A 450 14.37 22.57 5.05
N GLU A 451 13.89 22.92 6.23
CA GLU A 451 14.17 22.17 7.45
C GLU A 451 13.33 20.88 7.47
N GLU A 452 13.83 19.84 8.15
CA GLU A 452 13.12 18.56 8.31
C GLU A 452 11.69 18.77 8.85
N GLY A 453 10.70 18.29 8.10
CA GLY A 453 9.28 18.46 8.43
C GLY A 453 8.67 19.81 8.02
N ALA A 454 9.35 20.62 7.21
CA ALA A 454 8.74 21.77 6.52
C ALA A 454 7.91 21.32 5.31
N TYR A 455 6.80 22.02 5.06
CA TYR A 455 5.84 21.72 3.98
C TYR A 455 5.43 22.96 3.16
N PRO A 456 6.37 23.76 2.61
CA PRO A 456 6.01 24.98 1.91
C PRO A 456 5.33 24.70 0.57
N SER A 457 4.43 25.61 0.20
CA SER A 457 3.72 25.61 -1.07
C SER A 457 4.34 26.64 -2.00
N VAL A 458 4.76 26.22 -3.20
CA VAL A 458 5.27 27.11 -4.26
C VAL A 458 4.35 27.06 -5.48
N ALA A 459 4.25 28.17 -6.21
CA ALA A 459 3.42 28.28 -7.40
C ALA A 459 4.26 28.36 -8.68
N VAL A 460 3.81 27.64 -9.71
CA VAL A 460 4.36 27.63 -11.08
C VAL A 460 3.23 27.79 -12.10
N THR A 461 3.56 28.17 -13.34
CA THR A 461 2.58 28.36 -14.42
C THR A 461 2.61 27.17 -15.38
N ALA A 462 1.49 26.45 -15.50
CA ALA A 462 1.39 25.32 -16.43
C ALA A 462 1.75 25.73 -17.88
N PRO A 463 2.55 24.92 -18.61
CA PRO A 463 2.90 25.14 -20.01
C PRO A 463 1.76 25.58 -20.92
N THR A 464 2.09 26.37 -21.94
CA THR A 464 1.09 26.83 -22.92
C THR A 464 0.70 25.75 -23.94
N GLU A 465 1.44 24.63 -23.99
CA GLU A 465 1.17 23.49 -24.87
C GLU A 465 0.55 22.33 -24.05
N PRO A 466 -0.55 21.70 -24.50
CA PRO A 466 -1.12 20.54 -23.81
C PRO A 466 -0.21 19.31 -23.91
N GLY A 467 -0.04 18.60 -22.81
CA GLY A 467 0.84 17.43 -22.70
C GLY A 467 0.89 16.89 -21.27
N SER A 468 1.63 15.81 -21.07
CA SER A 468 2.01 15.32 -19.75
C SER A 468 3.45 15.78 -19.48
N TYR A 469 3.65 16.41 -18.33
CA TYR A 469 4.91 17.01 -17.90
C TYR A 469 5.36 16.38 -16.59
N GLU A 470 6.53 16.75 -16.09
CA GLU A 470 6.97 16.43 -14.74
C GLU A 470 7.11 17.70 -13.90
N LEU A 471 6.68 17.65 -12.64
CA LEU A 471 6.95 18.65 -11.62
C LEU A 471 8.04 18.10 -10.71
N GLY A 472 9.25 18.61 -10.85
CA GLY A 472 10.39 18.23 -10.02
C GLY A 472 10.67 19.26 -8.95
N ALA A 473 10.85 18.82 -7.71
CA ALA A 473 11.43 19.69 -6.70
C ALA A 473 12.93 19.89 -6.99
N THR A 474 13.47 21.07 -6.71
CA THR A 474 14.91 21.33 -6.78
C THR A 474 15.45 21.87 -5.46
N CYS A 475 16.73 21.62 -5.17
CA CYS A 475 17.50 22.31 -4.12
C CYS A 475 18.75 22.92 -4.76
N ASP A 476 18.96 24.24 -4.63
CA ASP A 476 20.06 24.98 -5.30
C ASP A 476 20.14 24.75 -6.83
N GLY A 477 19.03 24.34 -7.45
CA GLY A 477 18.93 24.01 -8.88
C GLY A 477 19.25 22.56 -9.25
N GLU A 478 19.53 21.69 -8.27
CA GLU A 478 19.63 20.24 -8.47
C GLU A 478 18.26 19.56 -8.32
N LEU A 479 17.87 18.74 -9.29
CA LEU A 479 16.54 18.13 -9.40
C LEU A 479 16.42 16.88 -8.52
N GLY A 480 15.54 16.95 -7.52
CA GLY A 480 15.11 15.82 -6.69
C GLY A 480 13.93 15.06 -7.31
N GLY A 481 13.03 14.56 -6.46
CA GLY A 481 11.91 13.71 -6.89
C GLY A 481 10.89 14.45 -7.76
N THR A 482 10.50 13.83 -8.88
CA THR A 482 9.49 14.37 -9.82
C THR A 482 8.13 13.67 -9.68
N VAL A 483 7.05 14.40 -10.03
CA VAL A 483 5.70 13.83 -10.16
C VAL A 483 5.11 14.18 -11.52
N ARG A 484 4.43 13.22 -12.16
CA ARG A 484 3.77 13.44 -13.45
C ARG A 484 2.60 14.42 -13.32
N TYR A 485 2.44 15.27 -14.32
CA TYR A 485 1.51 16.39 -14.31
C TYR A 485 0.84 16.63 -15.67
N ASP A 486 -0.48 16.53 -15.73
CA ASP A 486 -1.22 16.73 -16.98
C ASP A 486 -1.63 18.20 -17.19
N VAL A 487 -1.27 18.74 -18.35
CA VAL A 487 -1.68 20.07 -18.82
C VAL A 487 -2.59 19.92 -20.03
N PHE A 488 -3.73 20.60 -20.01
CA PHE A 488 -4.76 20.44 -21.04
C PHE A 488 -5.12 21.76 -21.72
N ALA A 489 -5.42 21.73 -23.01
CA ALA A 489 -6.05 22.86 -23.67
C ALA A 489 -7.43 23.10 -23.03
N PRO A 490 -7.75 24.32 -22.55
CA PRO A 490 -9.11 24.69 -22.19
C PRO A 490 -10.03 24.38 -23.36
N ALA A 491 -11.01 23.52 -23.13
CA ALA A 491 -11.95 23.20 -24.18
C ALA A 491 -12.76 24.46 -24.50
N ALA A 492 -12.75 24.89 -25.77
CA ALA A 492 -13.50 26.06 -26.24
C ALA A 492 -15.00 25.72 -26.35
N ILE A 493 -15.61 25.40 -25.22
CA ILE A 493 -16.98 24.88 -25.12
C ILE A 493 -17.97 26.03 -25.26
N ALA A 494 -18.44 26.20 -26.48
CA ALA A 494 -19.67 26.94 -26.73
C ALA A 494 -20.80 26.26 -25.92
N LYS A 495 -21.53 27.03 -25.09
CA LYS A 495 -22.59 26.53 -24.22
C LYS A 495 -23.52 25.59 -24.98
N GLY A 496 -23.41 24.30 -24.71
CA GLY A 496 -24.03 23.26 -25.52
C GLY A 496 -25.55 23.38 -25.52
N THR A 497 -26.17 23.04 -26.65
CA THR A 497 -27.59 22.70 -26.66
C THR A 497 -27.75 21.28 -26.12
N GLY A 498 -27.48 21.11 -24.83
CA GLY A 498 -27.65 19.84 -24.13
C GLY A 498 -29.09 19.32 -24.22
N PRO A 499 -29.34 18.06 -23.83
CA PRO A 499 -30.62 17.40 -24.02
C PRO A 499 -31.77 18.27 -23.50
N ALA A 500 -32.67 18.66 -24.41
CA ALA A 500 -33.83 19.46 -24.07
C ALA A 500 -34.67 18.68 -23.05
N GLU A 501 -34.89 19.27 -21.87
CA GLU A 501 -35.76 18.65 -20.88
C GLU A 501 -37.17 18.47 -21.49
N PRO A 502 -37.74 17.26 -21.43
CA PRO A 502 -39.13 17.06 -21.79
C PRO A 502 -39.99 17.91 -20.84
N LEU A 503 -40.59 18.98 -21.37
CA LEU A 503 -41.42 19.94 -20.62
C LEU A 503 -42.68 19.30 -20.01
N THR A 504 -43.02 18.08 -20.44
CA THR A 504 -44.12 17.26 -19.93
C THR A 504 -43.77 15.78 -20.04
N GLY A 505 -44.45 14.93 -19.26
CA GLY A 505 -44.44 13.47 -19.44
C GLY A 505 -43.79 12.65 -18.32
N TRP A 506 -43.09 13.28 -17.39
CA TRP A 506 -42.44 12.61 -16.26
C TRP A 506 -43.11 13.05 -14.95
N PRO A 507 -43.89 12.19 -14.28
CA PRO A 507 -44.43 12.53 -12.97
C PRO A 507 -43.30 12.60 -11.93
N GLU A 508 -43.22 13.70 -11.19
CA GLU A 508 -42.39 13.82 -9.99
C GLU A 508 -42.81 12.83 -8.89
N THR A 509 -44.07 12.38 -8.93
CA THR A 509 -44.73 11.52 -7.94
C THR A 509 -45.01 10.12 -8.53
N GLY A 510 -44.00 9.26 -8.54
CA GLY A 510 -44.20 7.81 -8.59
C GLY A 510 -44.54 7.23 -7.20
N GLU A 511 -44.90 5.94 -7.14
CA GLU A 511 -44.96 5.22 -5.87
C GLU A 511 -43.52 5.03 -5.35
N ARG A 512 -43.31 5.35 -4.07
CA ARG A 512 -42.00 5.34 -3.41
C ARG A 512 -41.99 4.22 -2.36
N GLU A 513 -41.03 3.31 -2.47
CA GLU A 513 -40.77 2.23 -1.51
C GLU A 513 -39.53 2.57 -0.68
N ARG A 514 -39.59 2.33 0.63
CA ARG A 514 -38.43 2.44 1.53
C ARG A 514 -37.81 1.07 1.74
N PHE A 515 -36.49 0.98 1.58
CA PHE A 515 -35.68 -0.18 1.93
C PHE A 515 -34.68 0.24 2.99
N ASP A 516 -34.73 -0.38 4.17
CA ASP A 516 -33.77 -0.19 5.26
C ASP A 516 -32.82 -1.41 5.28
N GLY A 517 -31.51 -1.14 5.17
CA GLY A 517 -30.44 -2.13 5.20
C GLY A 517 -29.43 -1.85 6.31
N ARG A 518 -28.64 -2.86 6.67
CA ARG A 518 -27.76 -2.81 7.85
C ARG A 518 -26.52 -3.70 7.65
N LEU A 519 -25.34 -3.19 7.99
CA LEU A 519 -24.08 -3.94 8.01
C LEU A 519 -23.55 -4.03 9.46
N GLY A 520 -23.06 -5.20 9.84
CA GLY A 520 -22.54 -5.49 11.19
C GLY A 520 -23.02 -6.85 11.73
N PRO A 521 -22.75 -7.17 13.02
CA PRO A 521 -22.16 -6.28 14.04
C PRO A 521 -20.74 -5.86 13.70
N ILE A 522 -20.37 -4.67 14.18
CA ILE A 522 -19.04 -4.10 14.14
C ILE A 522 -18.72 -3.77 15.59
N GLU A 523 -17.81 -4.52 16.20
CA GLU A 523 -17.44 -4.29 17.60
C GLU A 523 -16.64 -2.99 17.70
N LEU A 524 -17.17 -1.99 18.41
CA LEU A 524 -16.36 -0.88 18.91
C LEU A 524 -15.41 -1.46 19.94
N GLY A 525 -14.12 -1.62 19.61
CA GLY A 525 -13.17 -2.19 20.56
C GLY A 525 -13.07 -1.36 21.83
N GLY A 526 -13.37 -1.97 22.97
CA GLY A 526 -13.31 -1.36 24.29
C GLY A 526 -11.91 -1.30 24.87
N ASP A 527 -11.73 -0.42 25.86
CA ASP A 527 -10.44 -0.17 26.50
C ASP A 527 -9.91 -1.41 27.26
N GLU A 528 -8.86 -2.04 26.73
CA GLU A 528 -7.72 -2.35 27.61
C GLU A 528 -7.19 -1.00 28.13
N PRO A 529 -6.86 -0.86 29.43
CA PRO A 529 -6.46 0.42 30.01
C PRO A 529 -5.02 0.79 29.61
N ILE A 530 -4.83 1.15 28.33
CA ILE A 530 -3.62 1.77 27.81
C ILE A 530 -3.46 3.12 28.50
N SER A 531 -2.29 3.37 29.10
CA SER A 531 -2.04 4.55 29.92
C SER A 531 -1.63 5.80 29.11
N SER A 532 -2.31 6.02 27.99
CA SER A 532 -2.23 7.18 27.08
C SER A 532 -3.54 7.23 26.27
N ALA A 533 -3.91 8.39 25.73
CA ALA A 533 -5.26 8.65 25.20
C ALA A 533 -5.49 8.18 23.75
N THR A 534 -4.62 7.30 23.25
CA THR A 534 -4.59 6.77 21.89
C THR A 534 -5.84 5.96 21.56
N LYS A 535 -6.69 6.53 20.69
CA LYS A 535 -7.96 5.93 20.26
C LYS A 535 -7.77 5.01 19.06
N ARG A 536 -8.50 3.90 19.06
CA ARG A 536 -8.46 2.93 17.97
C ARG A 536 -9.38 3.37 16.82
N ALA A 537 -8.80 3.89 15.75
CA ALA A 537 -9.44 3.80 14.44
C ALA A 537 -9.66 2.31 14.14
N LEU A 538 -10.91 1.89 13.94
CA LEU A 538 -11.15 0.51 13.51
C LEU A 538 -10.62 0.38 12.09
N SER A 539 -9.86 -0.70 11.84
CA SER A 539 -9.37 -1.02 10.50
C SER A 539 -10.54 -0.95 9.51
N PRO A 540 -10.36 -0.36 8.32
CA PRO A 540 -11.37 -0.40 7.28
C PRO A 540 -11.92 -1.81 7.09
N SER A 541 -13.21 -1.92 6.86
CA SER A 541 -13.83 -3.20 6.50
C SER A 541 -13.11 -3.82 5.31
N GLU A 542 -13.11 -5.15 5.22
CA GLU A 542 -12.69 -5.84 4.00
C GLU A 542 -13.29 -5.15 2.77
N LEU A 543 -12.40 -4.74 1.86
CA LEU A 543 -12.79 -4.36 0.50
C LEU A 543 -13.67 -5.49 -0.04
N TYR A 544 -14.83 -5.13 -0.59
CA TYR A 544 -15.83 -6.05 -1.14
C TYR A 544 -16.83 -6.68 -0.15
N THR A 545 -17.04 -6.06 1.02
CA THR A 545 -18.19 -6.42 1.89
C THR A 545 -19.51 -6.39 1.09
N SER A 546 -20.26 -7.49 1.08
CA SER A 546 -21.53 -7.61 0.32
C SER A 546 -22.61 -6.71 0.93
N VAL A 547 -23.23 -5.84 0.13
CA VAL A 547 -24.25 -4.89 0.59
C VAL A 547 -25.66 -5.34 0.19
N PRO A 548 -26.58 -5.62 1.15
CA PRO A 548 -27.98 -5.89 0.84
C PRO A 548 -28.66 -4.77 0.02
N ARG A 549 -29.54 -5.16 -0.90
CA ARG A 549 -30.31 -4.22 -1.74
C ARG A 549 -31.72 -4.76 -2.03
N PRO A 550 -32.66 -3.91 -2.47
CA PRO A 550 -33.96 -4.36 -2.97
C PRO A 550 -33.85 -5.37 -4.11
N ASP A 551 -34.79 -6.30 -4.18
CA ASP A 551 -34.93 -7.25 -5.29
C ASP A 551 -35.42 -6.55 -6.57
N GLY A 552 -34.92 -7.02 -7.72
CA GLY A 552 -35.27 -6.56 -9.07
C GLY A 552 -34.61 -5.24 -9.49
N ASP A 553 -35.08 -4.67 -10.60
CA ASP A 553 -34.66 -3.33 -11.04
C ASP A 553 -35.43 -2.25 -10.26
N PHE A 554 -34.73 -1.18 -9.86
CA PHE A 554 -35.30 -0.03 -9.16
C PHE A 554 -34.43 1.22 -9.36
N ALA A 555 -34.96 2.39 -9.03
CA ALA A 555 -34.18 3.62 -9.01
C ALA A 555 -34.16 4.23 -7.61
N ILE A 556 -32.98 4.62 -7.14
CA ILE A 556 -32.80 5.29 -5.85
C ILE A 556 -33.05 6.79 -6.01
N THR A 557 -33.96 7.34 -5.20
CA THR A 557 -34.32 8.78 -5.18
C THR A 557 -33.82 9.50 -3.93
N GLU A 558 -33.62 8.79 -2.82
CA GLU A 558 -33.05 9.34 -1.58
C GLU A 558 -32.22 8.28 -0.87
N ILE A 559 -31.11 8.71 -0.25
CA ILE A 559 -30.24 7.86 0.57
C ILE A 559 -29.93 8.57 1.89
N THR A 560 -30.11 7.86 2.99
CA THR A 560 -29.73 8.31 4.34
C THR A 560 -28.88 7.26 5.01
N PHE A 561 -27.87 7.67 5.77
CA PHE A 561 -26.97 6.79 6.52
C PHE A 561 -26.99 7.15 8.01
N ASP A 562 -26.80 6.14 8.85
CA ASP A 562 -26.63 6.33 10.28
C ASP A 562 -25.75 5.22 10.88
N LEU A 563 -25.23 5.46 12.08
CA LEU A 563 -24.56 4.45 12.89
C LEU A 563 -25.48 4.12 14.06
N VAL A 564 -25.83 2.84 14.24
CA VAL A 564 -26.85 2.43 15.23
C VAL A 564 -26.39 1.25 16.08
N TYR A 565 -26.70 1.33 17.38
CA TYR A 565 -26.58 0.21 18.33
C TYR A 565 -27.51 -0.94 17.97
N GLY A 566 -27.27 -2.14 18.51
CA GLY A 566 -28.02 -3.37 18.19
C GLY A 566 -29.56 -3.22 18.13
N ASP A 567 -30.15 -2.40 19.01
CA ASP A 567 -31.60 -2.14 19.09
C ASP A 567 -32.15 -1.14 18.06
N GLY A 568 -31.28 -0.47 17.29
CA GLY A 568 -31.62 0.55 16.30
C GLY A 568 -31.55 1.99 16.81
N THR A 569 -31.12 2.22 18.06
CA THR A 569 -30.85 3.55 18.59
C THR A 569 -29.62 4.15 17.90
N PRO A 570 -29.65 5.41 17.41
CA PRO A 570 -28.47 6.08 16.89
C PRO A 570 -27.33 6.14 17.91
N VAL A 571 -26.11 5.89 17.44
CA VAL A 571 -24.89 6.04 18.21
C VAL A 571 -24.57 7.52 18.35
N ASP A 572 -24.17 7.92 19.56
CA ASP A 572 -23.74 9.28 19.83
C ASP A 572 -22.42 9.57 19.07
N PRO A 573 -22.30 10.69 18.32
CA PRO A 573 -21.04 11.07 17.69
C PRO A 573 -19.85 11.24 18.67
N ALA A 574 -20.11 11.36 19.97
CA ALA A 574 -19.08 11.30 21.01
C ALA A 574 -18.53 9.87 21.21
N ASP A 575 -19.34 8.83 21.00
CA ASP A 575 -19.04 7.40 21.22
C ASP A 575 -18.49 6.71 19.96
N ALA A 576 -19.06 6.97 18.78
CA ALA A 576 -18.45 6.54 17.50
C ALA A 576 -18.99 7.32 16.30
N GLN A 577 -18.17 7.38 15.24
CA GLN A 577 -18.44 8.12 14.02
C GLN A 577 -18.20 7.25 12.78
N ILE A 578 -19.01 7.45 11.74
CA ILE A 578 -18.70 6.90 10.41
C ILE A 578 -17.53 7.73 9.86
N GLY A 579 -16.36 7.12 9.68
CA GLY A 579 -15.26 7.77 8.97
C GLY A 579 -15.60 7.88 7.47
N TYR A 580 -16.01 6.76 6.90
CA TYR A 580 -16.71 6.68 5.61
C TYR A 580 -17.55 5.41 5.53
N PHE A 581 -18.54 5.42 4.65
CA PHE A 581 -19.19 4.24 4.10
C PHE A 581 -19.49 4.49 2.62
N VAL A 582 -19.02 3.59 1.77
CA VAL A 582 -19.10 3.70 0.30
C VAL A 582 -19.75 2.42 -0.23
N ILE A 583 -20.76 2.55 -1.09
CA ILE A 583 -21.43 1.46 -1.81
C ILE A 583 -21.18 1.65 -3.30
N MET A 584 -20.78 0.57 -3.97
CA MET A 584 -20.31 0.57 -5.36
C MET A 584 -20.89 -0.60 -6.13
N ASP A 585 -21.11 -0.38 -7.41
CA ASP A 585 -21.52 -1.39 -8.37
C ASP A 585 -20.33 -1.76 -9.26
N ARG A 586 -19.78 -2.97 -9.03
CA ARG A 586 -18.62 -3.49 -9.76
C ARG A 586 -18.91 -3.88 -11.21
N SER A 587 -20.17 -3.89 -11.65
CA SER A 587 -20.53 -4.27 -13.03
C SER A 587 -20.34 -3.12 -14.03
N HIS A 588 -20.20 -1.88 -13.57
CA HIS A 588 -19.99 -0.69 -14.39
C HIS A 588 -18.76 0.09 -13.90
N PRO A 589 -17.87 0.61 -14.76
CA PRO A 589 -16.72 1.42 -14.32
C PRO A 589 -17.15 2.79 -13.78
N ASN A 590 -16.33 3.41 -12.93
CA ASN A 590 -16.50 4.81 -12.55
C ASN A 590 -16.10 5.72 -13.73
N PRO A 591 -17.00 6.57 -14.27
CA PRO A 591 -16.68 7.43 -15.41
C PRO A 591 -15.73 8.58 -15.07
N ALA A 592 -15.58 8.95 -13.79
CA ALA A 592 -14.56 9.92 -13.36
C ALA A 592 -13.15 9.31 -13.32
N CYS A 593 -13.06 8.03 -12.96
CA CYS A 593 -11.81 7.30 -12.76
C CYS A 593 -11.92 5.87 -13.34
N PRO A 594 -11.79 5.70 -14.67
CA PRO A 594 -12.10 4.42 -15.33
C PRO A 594 -11.19 3.25 -14.95
N GLY A 595 -9.96 3.52 -14.49
CA GLY A 595 -9.04 2.51 -13.96
C GLY A 595 -9.39 1.99 -12.56
N GLY A 596 -10.48 2.50 -11.95
CA GLY A 596 -10.76 2.34 -10.53
C GLY A 596 -10.43 3.62 -9.76
N THR A 597 -10.90 3.71 -8.52
CA THR A 597 -10.80 4.93 -7.70
C THR A 597 -10.28 4.52 -6.33
N PHE A 598 -9.04 4.85 -5.96
CA PHE A 598 -8.46 4.44 -4.66
C PHE A 598 -8.40 2.91 -4.48
N GLY A 599 -8.12 2.17 -5.56
CA GLY A 599 -8.20 0.71 -5.58
C GLY A 599 -9.62 0.14 -5.53
N LEU A 600 -10.66 0.99 -5.50
CA LEU A 600 -12.06 0.61 -5.53
C LEU A 600 -12.53 0.47 -7.00
N PRO A 601 -12.90 -0.74 -7.46
CA PRO A 601 -13.49 -0.93 -8.78
C PRO A 601 -14.98 -0.64 -8.76
N GLY A 602 -15.44 0.11 -9.76
CA GLY A 602 -16.86 0.22 -10.09
C GLY A 602 -17.45 1.61 -9.88
N ARG A 603 -18.68 1.77 -10.35
CA ARG A 603 -19.46 3.01 -10.28
C ARG A 603 -20.00 3.22 -8.86
N LEU A 604 -19.91 4.44 -8.35
CA LEU A 604 -20.50 4.77 -7.05
C LEU A 604 -22.02 4.63 -7.08
N VAL A 605 -22.58 3.89 -6.13
CA VAL A 605 -24.02 3.87 -5.85
C VAL A 605 -24.36 4.90 -4.77
N ALA A 606 -23.57 4.95 -3.70
CA ALA A 606 -23.80 5.83 -2.56
C ALA A 606 -22.52 6.02 -1.73
N ALA A 607 -22.36 7.18 -1.07
CA ALA A 607 -21.29 7.41 -0.09
C ALA A 607 -21.75 8.35 1.03
N SER A 608 -21.13 8.24 2.21
CA SER A 608 -21.28 9.19 3.32
C SER A 608 -20.13 9.07 4.32
N GLY A 609 -19.66 10.18 4.88
CA GLY A 609 -18.77 10.24 6.04
C GLY A 609 -19.52 10.61 7.33
N ASN A 610 -18.81 11.23 8.27
CA ASN A 610 -19.37 11.64 9.56
C ASN A 610 -20.48 12.70 9.42
N GLU A 611 -20.46 13.46 8.33
CA GLU A 611 -21.46 14.47 7.99
C GLU A 611 -22.87 13.91 7.72
N LYS A 612 -23.01 12.57 7.55
CA LYS A 612 -24.27 11.84 7.30
C LYS A 612 -25.16 12.49 6.22
N THR A 613 -24.55 13.18 5.25
CA THR A 613 -25.25 14.04 4.28
C THR A 613 -26.28 13.24 3.48
N VAL A 614 -27.54 13.68 3.55
CA VAL A 614 -28.66 13.06 2.82
C VAL A 614 -28.49 13.31 1.32
N LEU A 615 -28.38 12.22 0.56
CA LEU A 615 -28.28 12.27 -0.90
C LEU A 615 -29.69 12.15 -1.49
N GLN A 616 -30.34 13.30 -1.72
CA GLN A 616 -31.69 13.36 -2.30
C GLN A 616 -31.63 13.84 -3.76
N SER A 617 -32.08 13.01 -4.69
CA SER A 617 -32.27 13.40 -6.09
C SER A 617 -33.59 14.15 -6.26
N PRO A 618 -33.60 15.34 -6.90
CA PRO A 618 -34.86 16.01 -7.22
C PRO A 618 -35.68 15.16 -8.19
N GLY A 619 -37.00 15.06 -8.00
CA GLY A 619 -37.86 14.38 -8.97
C GLY A 619 -37.79 15.06 -10.35
N PRO A 620 -37.75 14.31 -11.48
CA PRO A 620 -37.93 12.86 -11.61
C PRO A 620 -36.60 12.07 -11.71
N TYR A 621 -35.47 12.58 -11.20
CA TYR A 621 -34.15 11.97 -11.32
C TYR A 621 -33.92 10.85 -10.29
N GLY A 622 -33.05 9.88 -10.60
CA GLY A 622 -32.61 8.85 -9.66
C GLY A 622 -31.53 7.93 -10.23
N ILE A 623 -30.79 7.26 -9.34
CA ILE A 623 -29.74 6.30 -9.70
C ILE A 623 -30.43 4.98 -10.06
N VAL A 624 -30.39 4.57 -11.33
CA VAL A 624 -31.00 3.30 -11.77
C VAL A 624 -30.07 2.14 -11.47
N VAL A 625 -30.64 1.11 -10.84
CA VAL A 625 -29.99 -0.10 -10.37
C VAL A 625 -30.69 -1.30 -11.00
N HIS A 626 -29.92 -2.25 -11.52
CA HIS A 626 -30.44 -3.46 -12.15
C HIS A 626 -30.30 -4.70 -11.26
N GLU A 627 -31.12 -5.72 -11.50
CA GLU A 627 -31.05 -7.02 -10.83
C GLU A 627 -29.65 -7.68 -10.99
N ALA A 628 -28.92 -7.37 -12.06
CA ALA A 628 -27.57 -7.88 -12.31
C ALA A 628 -26.42 -7.11 -11.61
N ASP A 629 -26.67 -5.94 -11.03
CA ASP A 629 -25.60 -5.09 -10.48
C ASP A 629 -24.86 -5.74 -9.30
N LEU A 630 -23.53 -5.63 -9.27
CA LEU A 630 -22.68 -6.34 -8.33
C LEU A 630 -22.26 -5.41 -7.20
N TRP A 631 -23.14 -5.32 -6.19
CA TRP A 631 -22.97 -4.39 -5.08
C TRP A 631 -21.96 -4.85 -4.05
N THR A 632 -20.98 -3.98 -3.79
CA THR A 632 -19.98 -4.13 -2.75
C THR A 632 -19.79 -2.81 -2.02
N GLY A 633 -19.44 -2.88 -0.74
CA GLY A 633 -19.16 -1.70 0.06
C GLY A 633 -17.82 -1.79 0.79
N THR A 634 -17.42 -0.63 1.30
CA THR A 634 -16.34 -0.49 2.29
C THR A 634 -16.73 0.60 3.30
N TYR A 635 -16.41 0.40 4.57
CA TYR A 635 -16.61 1.38 5.64
C TYR A 635 -15.37 1.52 6.52
N SER A 636 -15.26 2.66 7.17
CA SER A 636 -14.38 2.92 8.31
C SER A 636 -15.19 3.54 9.43
N ILE A 637 -14.93 3.13 10.68
CA ILE A 637 -15.58 3.67 11.88
C ILE A 637 -14.49 4.15 12.84
N ALA A 638 -14.60 5.42 13.24
CA ALA A 638 -13.79 5.96 14.33
C ALA A 638 -14.49 5.62 15.65
N SER A 639 -13.97 4.63 16.38
CA SER A 639 -14.45 4.31 17.73
C SER A 639 -13.92 5.34 18.73
N ARG A 640 -14.78 5.69 19.69
CA ARG A 640 -14.46 6.53 20.85
C ARG A 640 -15.05 5.99 22.15
N ALA A 641 -15.80 4.89 22.09
CA ALA A 641 -16.45 4.25 23.22
C ALA A 641 -15.40 3.52 24.07
N GLY A 642 -15.38 3.80 25.37
CA GLY A 642 -14.51 3.10 26.33
C GLY A 642 -15.05 1.72 26.76
N VAL A 643 -15.90 1.09 25.94
CA VAL A 643 -16.56 -0.20 26.19
C VAL A 643 -16.75 -0.95 24.88
N ASP A 644 -16.62 -2.29 24.93
CA ASP A 644 -16.99 -3.16 23.81
C ASP A 644 -18.50 -3.08 23.56
N GLU A 645 -18.92 -2.45 22.46
CA GLU A 645 -20.33 -2.43 22.05
C GLU A 645 -20.50 -2.63 20.54
N PRO A 646 -21.35 -3.59 20.09
CA PRO A 646 -21.59 -3.84 18.68
C PRO A 646 -22.47 -2.75 18.06
N VAL A 647 -21.86 -1.95 17.20
CA VAL A 647 -22.56 -0.99 16.33
C VAL A 647 -22.73 -1.54 14.92
N TYR A 648 -23.54 -0.84 14.14
CA TYR A 648 -23.90 -1.26 12.79
C TYR A 648 -24.07 -0.04 11.91
N VAL A 649 -23.55 -0.08 10.69
CA VAL A 649 -23.86 0.93 9.68
C VAL A 649 -25.26 0.65 9.14
N SER A 650 -26.19 1.56 9.40
CA SER A 650 -27.56 1.55 8.91
C SER A 650 -27.67 2.45 7.68
N TYR A 651 -28.44 2.03 6.69
CA TYR A 651 -28.74 2.85 5.52
C TYR A 651 -30.18 2.64 5.09
N SER A 652 -30.78 3.68 4.52
CA SER A 652 -32.12 3.63 3.96
C SER A 652 -32.12 4.22 2.57
N PHE A 653 -32.72 3.49 1.63
CA PHE A 653 -33.02 3.96 0.30
C PHE A 653 -34.52 4.27 0.18
N GLU A 654 -34.86 5.45 -0.30
CA GLU A 654 -36.13 5.65 -0.96
C GLU A 654 -35.97 5.28 -2.44
N THR A 655 -36.87 4.45 -2.95
CA THR A 655 -36.76 3.82 -4.25
C THR A 655 -38.05 3.90 -5.06
N ARG A 656 -37.93 3.85 -6.39
CA ARG A 656 -39.05 3.79 -7.33
C ARG A 656 -38.91 2.57 -8.24
N ARG A 657 -40.03 1.89 -8.49
CA ARG A 657 -40.13 0.78 -9.44
C ARG A 657 -40.71 1.17 -10.80
N ASP A 658 -41.33 2.34 -10.90
CA ASP A 658 -41.83 2.89 -12.16
C ASP A 658 -40.69 3.52 -12.97
N LEU A 659 -39.71 2.69 -13.33
CA LEU A 659 -38.49 3.08 -14.05
C LEU A 659 -38.81 3.81 -15.34
N GLU A 660 -39.95 3.50 -15.98
CA GLU A 660 -40.47 4.23 -17.14
C GLU A 660 -40.62 5.75 -16.91
N ASN A 661 -40.72 6.16 -15.65
CA ASN A 661 -40.93 7.52 -15.16
C ASN A 661 -39.78 8.06 -14.28
N VAL A 662 -38.59 7.42 -14.31
CA VAL A 662 -37.36 7.96 -13.68
C VAL A 662 -36.31 8.33 -14.74
N ARG A 663 -35.69 9.51 -14.59
CA ARG A 663 -34.55 9.93 -15.40
C ARG A 663 -33.26 9.38 -14.77
N PRO A 664 -32.54 8.44 -15.42
CA PRO A 664 -31.33 7.85 -14.86
C PRO A 664 -30.23 8.91 -14.73
N ILE A 665 -29.54 8.94 -13.59
CA ILE A 665 -28.34 9.76 -13.41
C ILE A 665 -27.09 8.87 -13.34
N THR A 666 -26.04 9.32 -14.02
CA THR A 666 -24.69 8.77 -13.92
C THR A 666 -23.98 9.46 -12.76
N THR A 667 -23.37 8.66 -11.90
CA THR A 667 -22.54 9.11 -10.77
C THR A 667 -21.07 9.21 -11.21
N TYR A 668 -20.47 10.36 -10.94
CA TYR A 668 -19.04 10.62 -11.09
C TYR A 668 -18.48 10.81 -9.68
N PHE A 669 -17.45 10.04 -9.31
CA PHE A 669 -16.90 9.99 -7.95
C PHE A 669 -15.38 10.07 -7.98
N GLY A 670 -14.76 10.81 -7.07
CA GLY A 670 -13.31 10.96 -7.01
C GLY A 670 -12.88 11.86 -5.86
N SER A 671 -11.64 12.36 -5.90
CA SER A 671 -11.12 13.28 -4.89
C SER A 671 -10.44 14.51 -5.51
N ALA A 672 -10.15 15.51 -4.67
CA ALA A 672 -9.31 16.65 -4.97
C ALA A 672 -7.85 16.26 -5.30
N THR A 673 -7.45 15.05 -4.94
CA THR A 673 -6.18 14.37 -5.31
C THR A 673 -6.35 13.45 -6.54
N GLY A 674 -7.52 13.46 -7.19
CA GLY A 674 -7.82 12.75 -8.43
C GLY A 674 -8.36 11.34 -8.22
N CYS A 675 -7.66 10.34 -8.78
CA CYS A 675 -8.07 8.93 -8.76
C CYS A 675 -7.17 8.04 -7.88
N SER A 676 -6.10 8.60 -7.31
CA SER A 676 -5.01 7.88 -6.64
C SER A 676 -5.32 7.55 -5.17
N TRP A 677 -5.44 8.57 -4.32
CA TRP A 677 -5.71 8.49 -2.88
C TRP A 677 -6.80 9.49 -2.49
N PHE A 678 -7.46 9.30 -1.34
CA PHE A 678 -8.53 10.21 -0.88
C PHE A 678 -8.05 11.27 0.13
N ASP A 679 -6.85 11.08 0.67
CA ASP A 679 -6.25 11.89 1.73
C ASP A 679 -4.92 12.55 1.32
N TYR A 680 -4.54 13.59 2.06
CA TYR A 680 -3.30 14.36 1.88
C TYR A 680 -2.92 15.13 3.17
N THR A 681 -1.72 15.73 3.19
CA THR A 681 -1.20 16.49 4.34
C THR A 681 -1.25 18.00 4.10
N LEU A 682 -1.67 18.74 5.12
CA LEU A 682 -1.58 20.19 5.22
C LEU A 682 -0.31 20.58 5.99
N GLY A 683 0.41 21.59 5.48
CA GLY A 683 1.71 21.99 6.01
C GLY A 683 1.68 22.93 7.22
N GLY A 684 0.52 23.54 7.50
CA GLY A 684 0.39 24.54 8.56
C GLY A 684 1.01 25.89 8.20
N ASN A 685 1.04 26.24 6.91
CA ASN A 685 1.71 27.44 6.40
C ASN A 685 0.96 28.74 6.76
N GLY A 686 -0.25 28.63 7.29
CA GLY A 686 -1.12 29.72 7.69
C GLY A 686 -2.07 30.16 6.56
N GLY A 687 -3.32 30.45 6.93
CA GLY A 687 -4.34 30.89 5.98
C GLY A 687 -5.14 29.73 5.41
N THR A 688 -5.30 29.68 4.10
CA THR A 688 -6.22 28.75 3.43
C THR A 688 -5.47 27.89 2.42
N ASP A 689 -5.53 26.56 2.57
CA ASP A 689 -5.10 25.60 1.56
C ASP A 689 -6.26 25.25 0.62
N VAL A 690 -5.95 24.98 -0.64
CA VAL A 690 -6.93 24.52 -1.63
C VAL A 690 -6.32 23.36 -2.42
N GLN A 691 -6.82 22.15 -2.19
CA GLN A 691 -6.52 21.00 -3.03
C GLN A 691 -7.56 20.88 -4.14
N SER A 692 -7.14 20.67 -5.39
CA SER A 692 -8.02 20.80 -6.55
C SER A 692 -7.87 19.66 -7.57
N HIS A 693 -8.98 19.29 -8.23
CA HIS A 693 -8.99 18.31 -9.32
C HIS A 693 -9.99 18.69 -10.43
N TYR A 694 -9.72 18.30 -11.68
CA TYR A 694 -10.63 18.50 -12.81
C TYR A 694 -11.31 17.19 -13.23
N LEU A 695 -12.58 17.05 -12.81
CA LEU A 695 -13.47 16.02 -13.30
C LEU A 695 -13.80 16.25 -14.78
N THR A 696 -13.49 15.31 -15.67
CA THR A 696 -13.91 15.37 -17.09
C THR A 696 -15.25 14.68 -17.30
N ILE A 697 -16.22 15.38 -17.87
CA ILE A 697 -17.57 14.85 -18.16
C ILE A 697 -17.54 13.92 -19.38
N ALA A 698 -17.98 12.67 -19.23
CA ALA A 698 -17.87 11.66 -20.28
C ALA A 698 -18.98 11.76 -21.37
N HIS A 699 -20.10 12.43 -21.07
CA HIS A 699 -21.31 12.49 -21.90
C HIS A 699 -22.04 13.84 -21.80
N ASP A 700 -22.69 14.29 -22.88
CA ASP A 700 -23.55 15.48 -22.87
C ASP A 700 -24.74 15.27 -21.92
N GLY A 701 -25.09 16.29 -21.12
CA GLY A 701 -26.12 16.12 -20.12
C GLY A 701 -26.50 17.37 -19.33
N ARG A 702 -27.07 17.14 -18.15
CA ARG A 702 -27.32 18.15 -17.12
C ARG A 702 -26.78 17.66 -15.78
N LEU A 703 -25.95 18.48 -15.15
CA LEU A 703 -25.53 18.29 -13.77
C LEU A 703 -26.72 18.61 -12.85
N ILE A 704 -27.29 17.57 -12.24
CA ILE A 704 -28.47 17.61 -11.38
C ILE A 704 -28.11 17.94 -9.94
N GLY A 705 -26.89 17.57 -9.53
CA GLY A 705 -26.34 18.01 -8.27
C GLY A 705 -24.91 17.54 -8.07
N ALA A 706 -24.33 18.01 -6.97
CA ALA A 706 -23.04 17.57 -6.49
C ALA A 706 -23.00 17.56 -4.95
N GLY A 707 -22.02 16.86 -4.39
CA GLY A 707 -21.75 16.82 -2.95
C GLY A 707 -20.26 16.63 -2.69
N ALA A 708 -19.87 16.85 -1.45
CA ALA A 708 -18.52 16.64 -0.96
C ALA A 708 -18.56 15.92 0.40
N SER A 709 -17.50 15.18 0.69
CA SER A 709 -17.18 14.66 2.03
C SER A 709 -15.76 15.13 2.36
N LEU A 710 -15.62 15.78 3.51
CA LEU A 710 -14.43 16.54 3.90
C LEU A 710 -14.02 16.19 5.32
N ALA A 711 -12.72 16.10 5.58
CA ALA A 711 -12.17 15.97 6.94
C ALA A 711 -12.28 17.27 7.75
N VAL A 712 -12.18 17.14 9.08
CA VAL A 712 -12.13 18.24 10.05
C VAL A 712 -11.03 19.25 9.69
N GLY A 713 -11.34 20.54 9.78
CA GLY A 713 -10.47 21.65 9.33
C GLY A 713 -10.88 22.22 7.96
N ALA A 714 -11.77 21.56 7.23
CA ALA A 714 -12.35 22.08 5.99
C ALA A 714 -13.23 23.32 6.22
N GLU A 715 -13.16 24.29 5.31
CA GLU A 715 -14.09 25.42 5.27
C GLU A 715 -15.32 25.09 4.41
N ARG A 716 -15.08 24.56 3.20
CA ARG A 716 -16.08 24.31 2.14
C ARG A 716 -15.48 23.46 1.02
N ALA A 717 -16.31 23.07 0.06
CA ALA A 717 -15.84 22.67 -1.26
C ALA A 717 -16.48 23.50 -2.38
N ASP A 718 -15.67 24.08 -3.24
CA ASP A 718 -16.13 24.87 -4.39
C ASP A 718 -16.18 24.01 -5.66
N TRP A 719 -17.18 24.24 -6.52
CA TRP A 719 -17.28 23.65 -7.86
C TRP A 719 -17.28 24.75 -8.92
N THR A 720 -16.34 24.67 -9.87
CA THR A 720 -16.14 25.66 -10.94
C THR A 720 -16.14 24.97 -12.31
N ASN A 721 -16.79 25.55 -13.32
CA ASN A 721 -16.81 25.01 -14.68
C ASN A 721 -15.65 25.58 -15.54
N ASP A 722 -15.40 24.99 -16.72
CA ASP A 722 -14.39 25.45 -17.71
C ASP A 722 -14.49 26.93 -18.13
N ARG A 723 -15.61 27.63 -17.84
CA ARG A 723 -15.78 29.07 -18.11
C ARG A 723 -15.27 29.95 -16.96
N GLY A 724 -14.71 29.35 -15.90
CA GLY A 724 -14.32 30.03 -14.66
C GLY A 724 -15.51 30.47 -13.80
N GLU A 725 -16.72 29.98 -14.08
CA GLU A 725 -17.91 30.29 -13.29
C GLU A 725 -18.00 29.28 -12.14
N ARG A 726 -17.94 29.75 -10.89
CA ARG A 726 -18.31 28.93 -9.73
C ARG A 726 -19.80 28.57 -9.81
N ILE A 727 -20.09 27.29 -9.99
CA ILE A 727 -21.45 26.74 -10.11
C ILE A 727 -22.00 26.28 -8.75
N CYS A 728 -21.16 25.97 -7.77
CA CYS A 728 -21.58 25.73 -6.39
C CYS A 728 -20.49 26.05 -5.36
N SER A 729 -20.91 26.25 -4.11
CA SER A 729 -20.10 26.10 -2.89
C SER A 729 -20.88 25.19 -1.94
N ALA A 730 -20.25 24.12 -1.46
CA ALA A 730 -20.74 23.20 -0.44
C ALA A 730 -20.12 23.60 0.91
N GLU A 731 -20.89 24.31 1.74
CA GLU A 731 -20.41 24.86 3.02
C GLU A 731 -20.39 23.78 4.12
N VAL A 732 -19.35 23.78 4.95
CA VAL A 732 -19.24 22.89 6.12
C VAL A 732 -19.95 23.53 7.32
N THR A 733 -20.79 22.76 8.01
CA THR A 733 -21.36 23.13 9.31
C THR A 733 -20.71 22.33 10.42
N TYR A 734 -20.13 23.03 11.39
CA TYR A 734 -19.48 22.47 12.57
C TYR A 734 -20.39 22.52 13.79
N GLY A 735 -20.36 21.45 14.59
CA GLY A 735 -21.07 21.37 15.85
C GLY A 735 -20.40 22.17 16.98
N ASP A 736 -21.03 22.13 18.15
CA ASP A 736 -20.51 22.76 19.37
C ASP A 736 -19.55 21.89 20.18
N GLU A 737 -19.51 20.58 19.91
CA GLU A 737 -18.61 19.66 20.59
C GLU A 737 -17.20 19.66 19.97
N PRO A 738 -16.14 19.77 20.79
CA PRO A 738 -14.79 19.63 20.31
C PRO A 738 -14.53 18.18 19.89
N VAL A 739 -13.75 17.98 18.82
CA VAL A 739 -13.20 16.65 18.56
C VAL A 739 -12.11 16.34 19.57
N VAL A 740 -11.95 15.06 19.86
CA VAL A 740 -10.78 14.58 20.59
C VAL A 740 -9.59 14.60 19.61
N PRO A 741 -8.37 14.99 20.07
CA PRO A 741 -7.18 14.90 19.24
C PRO A 741 -6.92 13.48 18.78
N ASP A 742 -6.23 13.36 17.65
CA ASP A 742 -5.60 12.13 17.21
C ASP A 742 -4.10 12.25 17.54
N ASP A 743 -3.65 11.53 18.58
CA ASP A 743 -2.33 11.69 19.19
C ASP A 743 -1.23 10.79 18.59
N GLY A 744 -1.59 9.86 17.70
CA GLY A 744 -0.64 8.99 17.01
C GLY A 744 -0.01 9.56 15.73
N TRP A 745 -0.61 10.60 15.12
CA TRP A 745 -0.14 11.13 13.83
C TRP A 745 0.73 12.38 13.98
N VAL A 746 1.81 12.45 13.20
CA VAL A 746 2.66 13.65 13.07
C VAL A 746 2.66 14.10 11.60
N PRO A 747 2.02 15.23 11.26
CA PRO A 747 1.20 16.09 12.12
C PRO A 747 -0.16 15.46 12.51
N PRO A 748 -0.81 15.89 13.62
CA PRO A 748 -2.10 15.37 14.05
C PRO A 748 -3.22 15.57 13.02
N ARG A 749 -4.15 14.61 12.89
CA ARG A 749 -5.35 14.78 12.05
C ARG A 749 -6.31 15.84 12.63
N THR A 750 -6.48 15.80 13.95
CA THR A 750 -7.38 16.68 14.72
C THR A 750 -6.70 17.22 15.97
N TYR A 751 -7.12 18.42 16.37
CA TYR A 751 -6.65 19.14 17.56
C TYR A 751 -7.75 19.27 18.62
N PRO A 752 -7.41 19.54 19.91
CA PRO A 752 -8.40 19.53 21.00
C PRO A 752 -9.47 20.63 20.93
N ASP A 753 -9.25 21.64 20.09
CA ASP A 753 -10.11 22.80 19.88
C ASP A 753 -10.83 22.79 18.52
N ASP A 754 -10.53 21.82 17.65
CA ASP A 754 -11.32 21.57 16.45
C ASP A 754 -12.74 21.12 16.82
N ARG A 755 -13.69 21.31 15.91
CA ARG A 755 -15.10 20.90 16.07
C ARG A 755 -15.44 19.73 15.15
N ALA A 756 -16.41 18.91 15.54
CA ALA A 756 -16.91 17.87 14.65
C ALA A 756 -17.72 18.48 13.49
N ILE A 757 -17.57 17.93 12.28
CA ILE A 757 -18.45 18.27 11.15
C ILE A 757 -19.81 17.62 11.40
N GLU A 758 -20.86 18.43 11.47
CA GLU A 758 -22.25 17.97 11.62
C GLU A 758 -22.93 17.73 10.28
N SER A 759 -22.63 18.55 9.27
CA SER A 759 -23.18 18.41 7.92
C SER A 759 -22.38 19.19 6.89
N ILE A 760 -22.50 18.79 5.62
CA ILE A 760 -21.98 19.52 4.46
C ILE A 760 -23.14 19.78 3.51
N SER A 761 -23.37 21.03 3.10
CA SER A 761 -24.52 21.35 2.25
C SER A 761 -24.37 20.76 0.85
N THR A 762 -25.40 20.08 0.33
CA THR A 762 -25.40 19.59 -1.06
C THR A 762 -25.64 20.71 -2.07
N CYS A 763 -25.19 20.49 -3.29
CA CYS A 763 -25.36 21.38 -4.44
C CYS A 763 -26.55 20.92 -5.29
N PRO A 764 -27.77 21.47 -5.15
CA PRO A 764 -28.83 21.26 -6.13
C PRO A 764 -28.50 22.06 -7.39
N LEU A 765 -28.29 21.38 -8.52
CA LEU A 765 -27.82 21.99 -9.76
C LEU A 765 -28.79 21.73 -10.91
N GLY A 766 -28.66 22.53 -11.95
CA GLY A 766 -29.41 22.37 -13.19
C GLY A 766 -28.57 22.74 -14.41
N GLU A 767 -27.25 22.71 -14.29
CA GLU A 767 -26.36 23.23 -15.33
C GLU A 767 -26.20 22.24 -16.48
N LEU A 768 -26.23 22.77 -17.71
CA LEU A 768 -25.92 21.97 -18.90
C LEU A 768 -24.43 21.71 -18.93
N VAL A 769 -24.07 20.44 -19.06
CA VAL A 769 -22.69 19.98 -19.24
C VAL A 769 -22.56 19.29 -20.59
N THR A 770 -21.37 19.36 -21.18
CA THR A 770 -21.05 18.73 -22.47
C THR A 770 -19.94 17.70 -22.31
N LYS A 771 -19.90 16.72 -23.22
CA LYS A 771 -18.81 15.74 -23.25
C LYS A 771 -17.46 16.43 -23.44
N GLY A 772 -16.54 16.18 -22.53
CA GLY A 772 -15.20 16.80 -22.50
C GLY A 772 -15.15 18.13 -21.75
N GLU A 773 -16.28 18.65 -21.26
CA GLU A 773 -16.30 19.75 -20.28
C GLU A 773 -15.68 19.26 -18.98
N ARG A 774 -14.83 20.09 -18.38
CA ARG A 774 -14.24 19.83 -17.09
C ARG A 774 -14.91 20.67 -16.01
N LEU A 775 -15.06 20.04 -14.86
CA LEU A 775 -15.52 20.66 -13.63
C LEU A 775 -14.37 20.59 -12.63
N ARG A 776 -13.86 21.75 -12.22
CA ARG A 776 -12.91 21.87 -11.12
C ARG A 776 -13.65 21.67 -9.81
N PHE A 777 -13.20 20.71 -9.02
CA PHE A 777 -13.56 20.53 -7.62
C PHE A 777 -12.41 21.03 -6.75
N ASP A 778 -12.73 21.89 -5.78
CA ASP A 778 -11.78 22.50 -4.85
C ASP A 778 -12.16 22.12 -3.42
N ALA A 779 -11.30 21.41 -2.71
CA ALA A 779 -11.43 21.15 -1.28
C ALA A 779 -10.64 22.21 -0.51
N VAL A 780 -11.34 23.04 0.27
CA VAL A 780 -10.78 24.24 0.90
C VAL A 780 -10.63 24.03 2.41
N TYR A 781 -9.44 24.32 2.94
CA TYR A 781 -9.05 24.04 4.32
C TYR A 781 -8.43 25.24 5.04
N ASP A 782 -8.63 25.32 6.36
CA ASP A 782 -7.81 26.15 7.24
C ASP A 782 -6.44 25.50 7.44
N ASP A 783 -5.41 26.11 6.86
CA ASP A 783 -4.00 25.72 6.99
C ASP A 783 -3.30 26.49 8.11
N GLY A 784 -4.04 27.04 9.07
CA GLY A 784 -3.50 27.66 10.28
C GLY A 784 -2.65 26.75 11.17
N ARG A 785 -2.63 25.44 10.89
CA ARG A 785 -1.85 24.40 11.58
C ARG A 785 -1.71 23.16 10.70
N PRO A 786 -0.60 22.41 10.80
CA PRO A 786 -0.38 21.24 9.96
C PRO A 786 -1.38 20.13 10.30
N ARG A 787 -1.78 19.33 9.32
CA ARG A 787 -2.75 18.23 9.51
C ARG A 787 -2.41 17.06 8.60
N SER A 788 -2.33 15.85 9.14
CA SER A 788 -2.23 14.67 8.29
C SER A 788 -3.61 14.19 7.85
N ALA A 789 -3.62 13.45 6.74
CA ALA A 789 -4.77 12.70 6.25
C ALA A 789 -6.11 13.49 6.16
N VAL A 790 -6.06 14.76 5.76
CA VAL A 790 -7.27 15.50 5.41
C VAL A 790 -7.83 14.99 4.08
N THR A 791 -9.15 14.95 3.93
CA THR A 791 -9.81 14.30 2.80
C THR A 791 -10.64 15.25 1.96
N GLY A 792 -10.52 15.14 0.63
CA GLY A 792 -11.27 15.96 -0.32
C GLY A 792 -12.07 15.11 -1.28
N VAL A 793 -13.14 14.44 -0.84
CA VAL A 793 -13.91 13.50 -1.69
C VAL A 793 -15.14 14.19 -2.30
N TYR A 794 -15.45 13.88 -3.56
CA TYR A 794 -16.57 14.47 -4.29
C TYR A 794 -17.50 13.44 -4.94
N VAL A 795 -18.76 13.84 -5.15
CA VAL A 795 -19.71 13.15 -6.03
C VAL A 795 -20.46 14.15 -6.89
N ALA A 796 -20.63 13.85 -8.18
CA ALA A 796 -21.44 14.62 -9.12
C ALA A 796 -22.46 13.71 -9.83
N TYR A 797 -23.68 14.24 -10.03
CA TYR A 797 -24.82 13.52 -10.57
C TYR A 797 -25.24 14.12 -11.92
N VAL A 798 -25.01 13.40 -13.02
CA VAL A 798 -25.29 13.88 -14.38
C VAL A 798 -26.41 13.08 -15.02
N TRP A 799 -27.47 13.76 -15.48
CA TRP A 799 -28.44 13.16 -16.39
C TRP A 799 -27.97 13.35 -17.83
N GLU A 800 -27.58 12.24 -18.48
CA GLU A 800 -26.98 12.22 -19.82
C GLU A 800 -28.03 12.24 -20.95
N GLY A 801 -29.25 12.71 -20.62
CA GLY A 801 -30.39 12.74 -21.53
C GLY A 801 -31.18 11.44 -21.58
N GLY A 802 -32.12 11.40 -22.53
CA GLY A 802 -32.94 10.22 -22.78
C GLY A 802 -34.01 9.93 -21.72
N GLY A 803 -34.68 8.81 -21.96
CA GLY A 803 -35.58 8.14 -21.03
C GLY A 803 -35.62 6.66 -21.38
N PRO A 804 -36.30 5.80 -20.60
CA PRO A 804 -36.23 4.33 -20.71
C PRO A 804 -36.70 3.76 -22.05
N ALA A 805 -37.42 4.55 -22.87
CA ALA A 805 -37.65 4.23 -24.28
C ALA A 805 -36.38 4.25 -25.18
N ALA A 806 -35.22 4.64 -24.63
CA ALA A 806 -33.91 4.60 -25.28
C ALA A 806 -33.10 3.32 -24.96
N ALA A 807 -33.58 2.47 -24.05
CA ALA A 807 -33.04 1.12 -23.90
C ALA A 807 -33.27 0.35 -25.21
N GLN A 808 -32.20 0.05 -25.96
CA GLN A 808 -32.33 -0.64 -27.24
C GLN A 808 -32.87 -2.07 -27.02
N PRO A 809 -33.83 -2.53 -27.83
CA PRO A 809 -34.44 -3.84 -27.64
C PRO A 809 -33.47 -4.98 -27.98
N GLY A 810 -32.92 -5.62 -26.95
CA GLY A 810 -32.45 -7.01 -27.00
C GLY A 810 -31.18 -7.29 -27.82
N GLY A 811 -30.37 -6.28 -28.13
CA GLY A 811 -28.98 -6.51 -28.52
C GLY A 811 -28.19 -6.93 -27.29
N ALA A 812 -27.60 -8.13 -27.29
CA ALA A 812 -26.72 -8.54 -26.21
C ALA A 812 -25.59 -7.52 -26.06
N THR A 813 -25.41 -6.99 -24.85
CA THR A 813 -24.26 -6.15 -24.52
C THR A 813 -23.00 -6.93 -24.91
N PRO A 814 -22.13 -6.39 -25.78
CA PRO A 814 -20.83 -7.01 -26.01
C PRO A 814 -20.12 -7.13 -24.67
N GLU A 815 -19.41 -8.24 -24.42
CA GLU A 815 -18.45 -8.26 -23.32
C GLU A 815 -17.56 -7.01 -23.43
N PRO A 816 -17.33 -6.27 -22.34
CA PRO A 816 -16.49 -5.08 -22.38
C PRO A 816 -15.09 -5.50 -22.83
N GLY A 817 -14.76 -5.20 -24.09
CA GLY A 817 -13.45 -5.45 -24.63
C GLY A 817 -12.43 -4.69 -23.79
N THR A 818 -11.34 -5.37 -23.41
CA THR A 818 -10.25 -4.80 -22.62
C THR A 818 -9.83 -3.47 -23.25
N PRO A 819 -9.88 -2.34 -22.52
CA PRO A 819 -9.59 -1.05 -23.10
C PRO A 819 -8.08 -0.94 -23.37
N ASN A 820 -7.70 -1.03 -24.64
CA ASN A 820 -6.36 -0.67 -25.08
C ASN A 820 -6.23 0.86 -25.03
N TYR A 821 -5.79 1.39 -23.90
CA TYR A 821 -5.22 2.73 -23.84
C TYR A 821 -3.75 2.64 -24.26
N THR A 822 -3.42 3.28 -25.39
CA THR A 822 -2.05 3.70 -25.71
C THR A 822 -1.99 5.19 -25.45
N GLY A 823 -1.38 5.54 -24.33
CA GLY A 823 -1.19 6.88 -23.78
C GLY A 823 -0.39 6.71 -22.51
#